data_AF-A0A2G2VH27-F1
#
_entry.id   AF-A0A2G2VH27-F1
#
_cell.length_a   1.000
_cell.length_b   1.000
_cell.length_c   1.000
_cell.angle_alpha   90.00
_cell.angle_beta   90.00
_cell.angle_gamma   90.00
#
_symmetry.space_group_name_H-M   'P 1'
#
loop_
_entity.id
_entity.type
_entity.pdbx_description
1 polymer ?
#
loop_
_entity_poly.entity_id
_entity_poly.type
_entity_poly.pdbx_seq_one_letter_code
_entity_poly.pdbx_strand_id
1 'polypeptide(L)'
;MSKQSSGAKLIRKAKLIIWDEAPMAIRRTIETVDRSFRDILDINELFGGKVMVFGGNFRQVLPVIPKFTRAETINASLVKSYLWHHMERIKLTRNMRARADPSFSEFLLRIGNGDEPTIRDNLPADRLKPSQLACRHYIQDMYIGSNSLDVETLLPGGRGMLSRTLRNFCVKGDPLNIKVNKLSSTKTQLPFDFYYLKYCKPTEILNTAENLGEVLRGDRIENSVYTFQMRQEQPCEVVCRQKLNAKSAKNFKEKIDDEYRVNMILDNLPVAVLRQRRDGSQSTTYEHGFRVGFKGNYAGSKEGKYFINNHLSFRVMYHRDAETDTARIVGFEVTPNSINHEYKEWNEKNPQVTTCNPNTKHLILGGVIPQEVDTDKEVIFSYDVSFKESDIRWASRWDTYLLMNDDQIHWFSIVNSLMIVLFLSGMVAMIMMRTLYRDIANYNQLETKDEAQEETGWKLVHGDVFRPPINCGLLCVYVGTGVQIFAMTLVTMIFAVLGFLSPSNRGGLMTAMVLLWVFMGLFAGYSSVRLYKTLRGTEWKRITLRTALMFPGILFAVFFVLNALIWGEKSSGAVPFGTMFALVCLWFGISVPLVFVGGYMGSKKMVIEEPVKTNKIPRQIPELPWYMKPAFSILIGGILPFGAVFIELFFILTSIWLNQFYYIFGFLFIVFLILVITCAEITMVLCYFQLCSEDYYWWWRAYLTAGSSSLYFFLYSVFYFFSKLEITKLVSGILYFGYMLIASYAFFVLTGTIGFYSCFCEAGLGSDDFEILECQLVASYALLVLTGTIGVYTCFCLVRKNILPGED
;
A
#
# COMPACT_ATOMS: atom_id res chain seq x y z
N MET A 1 35.51 21.95 8.79
CA MET A 1 34.26 22.72 8.50
C MET A 1 34.58 24.21 8.65
N SER A 2 34.12 25.10 7.77
CA SER A 2 34.41 26.55 7.92
C SER A 2 33.70 27.13 9.15
N LYS A 3 34.38 28.00 9.93
CA LYS A 3 33.81 28.70 11.10
C LYS A 3 32.57 29.55 10.75
N GLN A 4 32.35 29.85 9.47
CA GLN A 4 31.22 30.64 8.97
C GLN A 4 30.04 29.80 8.43
N SER A 5 30.15 28.47 8.41
CA SER A 5 29.10 27.61 7.85
C SER A 5 27.80 27.68 8.67
N SER A 6 26.67 27.39 8.02
CA SER A 6 25.37 27.23 8.68
C SER A 6 25.42 26.19 9.81
N GLY A 7 26.19 25.11 9.62
CA GLY A 7 26.46 24.10 10.65
C GLY A 7 27.23 24.65 11.87
N ALA A 8 28.24 25.50 11.67
CA ALA A 8 29.00 26.11 12.76
C ALA A 8 28.12 27.06 13.60
N LYS A 9 27.24 27.83 12.95
CA LYS A 9 26.27 28.71 13.65
C LYS A 9 25.32 27.90 14.53
N LEU A 10 24.94 26.72 14.08
CA LEU A 10 24.05 25.86 14.84
C LEU A 10 24.74 25.20 16.05
N ILE A 11 25.96 24.71 15.88
CA ILE A 11 26.77 24.15 16.98
C ILE A 11 26.99 25.20 18.08
N ARG A 12 27.19 26.48 17.70
CA ARG A 12 27.27 27.58 18.66
C ARG A 12 26.00 27.72 19.51
N LYS A 13 24.82 27.58 18.90
CA LYS A 13 23.52 27.66 19.58
C LYS A 13 23.18 26.44 20.45
N ALA A 14 23.63 25.25 20.06
CA ALA A 14 23.32 24.02 20.77
C ALA A 14 23.89 24.03 22.19
N LYS A 15 23.11 23.62 23.20
CA LYS A 15 23.59 23.45 24.59
C LYS A 15 23.87 21.98 24.93
N LEU A 16 23.09 21.08 24.35
CA LEU A 16 23.16 19.63 24.52
C LEU A 16 23.24 18.94 23.17
N ILE A 17 24.05 17.90 23.07
CA ILE A 17 24.19 17.08 21.88
C ILE A 17 24.10 15.61 22.29
N ILE A 18 23.16 14.89 21.69
CA ILE A 18 22.92 13.47 21.96
C ILE A 18 23.43 12.65 20.77
N TRP A 19 24.22 11.62 21.05
CA TRP A 19 24.79 10.70 20.09
C TRP A 19 24.28 9.29 20.37
N ASP A 20 23.32 8.82 19.58
CA ASP A 20 22.78 7.46 19.67
C ASP A 20 23.65 6.44 18.91
N GLU A 21 23.66 5.20 19.37
CA GLU A 21 24.52 4.10 18.90
C GLU A 21 26.03 4.44 18.86
N ALA A 22 26.51 5.18 19.87
CA ALA A 22 27.92 5.54 20.02
C ALA A 22 28.91 4.36 19.95
N PRO A 23 28.61 3.13 20.46
CA PRO A 23 29.52 1.99 20.37
C PRO A 23 29.86 1.54 18.93
N MET A 24 28.99 1.82 17.96
CA MET A 24 29.21 1.48 16.55
C MET A 24 30.15 2.47 15.85
N ALA A 25 30.40 3.63 16.45
CA ALA A 25 31.26 4.66 15.89
C ALA A 25 32.75 4.36 16.17
N ILE A 26 33.59 4.66 15.17
CA ILE A 26 35.05 4.55 15.29
C ILE A 26 35.54 5.66 16.21
N ARG A 27 36.46 5.37 17.15
CA ARG A 27 37.00 6.35 18.11
C ARG A 27 37.49 7.64 17.44
N ARG A 28 38.16 7.51 16.29
CA ARG A 28 38.73 8.64 15.54
C ARG A 28 37.66 9.64 15.14
N THR A 29 36.45 9.17 14.82
CA THR A 29 35.32 10.04 14.46
C THR A 29 34.93 10.91 15.63
N ILE A 30 34.80 10.33 16.83
CA ILE A 30 34.38 11.04 18.04
C ILE A 30 35.48 12.01 18.49
N GLU A 31 36.74 11.61 18.42
CA GLU A 31 37.90 12.48 18.70
C GLU A 31 38.01 13.65 17.70
N THR A 32 37.66 13.41 16.44
CA THR A 32 37.64 14.47 15.42
C THR A 32 36.52 15.47 15.69
N VAL A 33 35.38 15.01 16.21
CA VAL A 33 34.27 15.89 16.61
C VAL A 33 34.66 16.76 17.80
N ASP A 34 35.31 16.19 18.82
CA ASP A 34 35.85 16.95 19.96
C ASP A 34 36.80 18.06 19.48
N ARG A 35 37.81 17.73 18.65
CA ARG A 35 38.74 18.72 18.08
C ARG A 35 38.02 19.78 17.25
N SER A 36 37.07 19.35 16.41
CA SER A 36 36.30 20.27 15.57
C SER A 36 35.49 21.26 16.40
N PHE A 37 34.92 20.83 17.53
CA PHE A 37 34.13 21.72 18.38
C PHE A 37 35.01 22.71 19.14
N ARG A 38 36.19 22.27 19.62
CA ARG A 38 37.19 23.17 20.18
C ARG A 38 37.59 24.24 19.19
N ASP A 39 37.84 23.85 17.94
CA ASP A 39 38.21 24.78 16.87
C ASP A 39 37.09 25.75 16.49
N ILE A 40 35.83 25.28 16.43
CA ILE A 40 34.67 26.10 16.02
C ILE A 40 34.26 27.11 17.10
N LEU A 41 34.36 26.69 18.37
CA LEU A 41 33.94 27.46 19.55
C LEU A 41 35.09 28.29 20.13
N ASP A 42 36.34 28.01 19.75
CA ASP A 42 37.55 28.66 20.28
C ASP A 42 37.72 28.44 21.79
N ILE A 43 37.29 27.27 22.27
CA ILE A 43 37.31 26.87 23.68
C ILE A 43 38.07 25.53 23.78
N ASN A 44 39.12 25.49 24.61
CA ASN A 44 40.00 24.31 24.75
C ASN A 44 39.46 23.20 25.68
N GLU A 45 38.21 23.32 26.13
CA GLU A 45 37.52 22.29 26.92
C GLU A 45 37.00 21.16 26.03
N LEU A 46 36.70 20.00 26.63
CA LEU A 46 36.09 18.87 25.91
C LEU A 46 34.83 19.33 25.17
N PHE A 47 34.76 19.01 23.88
CA PHE A 47 33.68 19.40 22.97
C PHE A 47 33.39 20.91 22.95
N GLY A 48 34.37 21.74 23.28
CA GLY A 48 34.23 23.20 23.37
C GLY A 48 33.21 23.65 24.43
N GLY A 49 33.11 22.92 25.54
CA GLY A 49 32.23 23.23 26.67
C GLY A 49 30.76 22.82 26.46
N LYS A 50 30.48 21.99 25.44
CA LYS A 50 29.12 21.48 25.18
C LYS A 50 28.83 20.21 25.97
N VAL A 51 27.59 20.05 26.41
CA VAL A 51 27.13 18.81 27.06
C VAL A 51 26.91 17.75 25.98
N MET A 52 27.67 16.67 26.07
CA MET A 52 27.53 15.51 25.19
C MET A 52 26.87 14.36 25.94
N VAL A 53 25.87 13.72 25.33
CA VAL A 53 25.24 12.50 25.83
C VAL A 53 25.42 11.38 24.83
N PHE A 54 26.21 10.38 25.20
CA PHE A 54 26.40 9.17 24.39
C PHE A 54 25.42 8.10 24.85
N GLY A 55 24.62 7.60 23.91
CA GLY A 55 23.71 6.47 24.08
C GLY A 55 24.15 5.29 23.22
N GLY A 56 23.93 4.08 23.71
CA GLY A 56 24.13 2.86 22.94
C GLY A 56 24.36 1.63 23.81
N ASN A 57 24.44 0.46 23.18
CA ASN A 57 24.67 -0.81 23.88
C ASN A 57 26.04 -1.42 23.49
N PHE A 58 27.00 -1.38 24.40
CA PHE A 58 28.35 -1.94 24.20
C PHE A 58 28.39 -3.47 24.12
N ARG A 59 27.25 -4.16 24.32
CA ARG A 59 27.09 -5.61 24.11
C ARG A 59 26.73 -5.96 22.66
N GLN A 60 26.47 -4.95 21.83
CA GLN A 60 26.24 -5.11 20.41
C GLN A 60 27.56 -5.18 19.63
N VAL A 61 27.48 -5.13 18.30
CA VAL A 61 28.61 -5.30 17.40
C VAL A 61 29.60 -4.14 17.56
N LEU A 62 30.90 -4.47 17.63
CA LEU A 62 31.98 -3.48 17.54
C LEU A 62 31.93 -2.73 16.19
N PRO A 63 32.59 -1.56 16.08
CA PRO A 63 32.67 -0.83 14.81
C PRO A 63 33.13 -1.73 13.66
N VAL A 64 32.35 -1.81 12.59
CA VAL A 64 32.67 -2.66 11.43
C VAL A 64 33.66 -1.93 10.53
N ILE A 65 34.92 -2.34 10.58
CA ILE A 65 35.98 -1.79 9.72
C ILE A 65 36.50 -2.91 8.82
N PRO A 66 36.33 -2.81 7.48
CA PRO A 66 36.79 -3.84 6.56
C PRO A 66 38.31 -4.03 6.68
N LYS A 67 38.77 -5.29 6.64
CA LYS A 67 40.19 -5.68 6.66
C LYS A 67 40.94 -5.47 7.98
N PHE A 68 40.26 -5.11 9.07
CA PHE A 68 40.88 -4.99 10.39
C PHE A 68 40.92 -6.33 11.11
N THR A 69 42.03 -6.59 11.80
CA THR A 69 42.15 -7.71 12.74
C THR A 69 41.31 -7.43 14.00
N ARG A 70 40.99 -8.49 14.76
CA ARG A 70 40.22 -8.35 16.01
C ARG A 70 40.86 -7.36 17.00
N ALA A 71 42.19 -7.37 17.11
CA ALA A 71 42.92 -6.44 17.98
C ALA A 71 42.80 -4.98 17.50
N GLU A 72 42.88 -4.76 16.18
CA GLU A 72 42.72 -3.43 15.58
C GLU A 72 41.29 -2.90 15.73
N THR A 73 40.28 -3.76 15.61
CA THR A 73 38.88 -3.40 15.84
C THR A 73 38.62 -2.98 17.30
N ILE A 74 39.21 -3.69 18.27
CA ILE A 74 39.14 -3.31 19.69
C ILE A 74 39.86 -1.97 19.91
N ASN A 75 41.03 -1.77 19.29
CA ASN A 75 41.77 -0.51 19.39
C ASN A 75 41.01 0.66 18.73
N ALA A 76 40.15 0.39 17.74
CA ALA A 76 39.31 1.39 17.09
C ALA A 76 38.03 1.74 17.89
N SER A 77 37.71 1.02 18.97
CA SER A 77 36.52 1.26 19.79
C SER A 77 36.64 2.52 20.66
N LEU A 78 35.49 3.11 21.00
CA LEU A 78 35.39 4.29 21.88
C LEU A 78 36.05 4.07 23.25
N VAL A 79 36.02 2.83 23.77
CA VAL A 79 36.63 2.44 25.05
C VAL A 79 38.15 2.68 25.07
N LYS A 80 38.79 2.74 23.90
CA LYS A 80 40.22 3.02 23.73
C LYS A 80 40.53 4.47 23.37
N SER A 81 39.58 5.39 23.53
CA SER A 81 39.77 6.83 23.33
C SER A 81 40.22 7.54 24.61
N TYR A 82 40.96 8.65 24.48
CA TYR A 82 41.28 9.52 25.61
C TYR A 82 40.04 10.14 26.25
N LEU A 83 38.95 10.26 25.49
CA LEU A 83 37.68 10.79 25.96
C LEU A 83 37.02 9.87 27.00
N TRP A 84 37.25 8.56 26.91
CA TRP A 84 36.57 7.55 27.72
C TRP A 84 36.73 7.77 29.23
N HIS A 85 37.91 8.18 29.67
CA HIS A 85 38.20 8.42 31.09
C HIS A 85 37.52 9.68 31.67
N HIS A 86 37.00 10.55 30.81
CA HIS A 86 36.34 11.80 31.20
C HIS A 86 34.81 11.70 31.17
N MET A 87 34.25 10.54 30.81
CA MET A 87 32.80 10.36 30.71
C MET A 87 32.21 9.72 31.98
N GLU A 88 31.10 10.25 32.47
CA GLU A 88 30.34 9.68 33.60
C GLU A 88 29.41 8.54 33.15
N ARG A 89 29.38 7.39 33.83
CA ARG A 89 28.63 6.20 33.39
C ARG A 89 27.28 6.05 34.11
N ILE A 90 26.17 5.99 33.37
CA ILE A 90 24.82 5.80 33.92
C ILE A 90 24.14 4.55 33.36
N LYS A 91 23.98 3.52 34.19
CA LYS A 91 23.46 2.21 33.76
C LYS A 91 21.94 2.13 33.74
N LEU A 92 21.33 1.76 32.61
CA LEU A 92 19.91 1.39 32.49
C LEU A 92 19.74 -0.12 32.66
N THR A 93 19.16 -0.54 33.78
CA THR A 93 19.03 -1.96 34.17
C THR A 93 17.77 -2.65 33.67
N ARG A 94 16.72 -1.89 33.33
CA ARG A 94 15.39 -2.43 33.01
C ARG A 94 15.13 -2.47 31.50
N ASN A 95 14.84 -3.65 30.97
CA ASN A 95 14.49 -3.85 29.56
C ASN A 95 13.01 -3.51 29.32
N MET A 96 12.75 -2.40 28.65
CA MET A 96 11.38 -1.96 28.33
C MET A 96 10.77 -2.68 27.12
N ARG A 97 11.59 -3.37 26.30
CA ARG A 97 11.15 -4.03 25.06
C ARG A 97 10.54 -5.41 25.31
N ALA A 98 11.07 -6.15 26.28
CA ALA A 98 10.63 -7.50 26.66
C ALA A 98 9.90 -7.51 28.02
N ARG A 99 9.15 -6.45 28.35
CA ARG A 99 8.49 -6.30 29.67
C ARG A 99 7.41 -7.35 29.93
N ALA A 100 6.77 -7.87 28.88
CA ALA A 100 5.72 -8.89 28.97
C ALA A 100 6.26 -10.30 29.27
N ASP A 101 7.58 -10.52 29.16
CA ASP A 101 8.23 -11.80 29.42
C ASP A 101 9.52 -11.58 30.24
N PRO A 102 9.40 -11.54 31.58
CA PRO A 102 10.55 -11.34 32.47
C PRO A 102 11.61 -12.41 32.29
N SER A 103 11.21 -13.65 31.99
CA SER A 103 12.12 -14.78 31.82
C SER A 103 13.01 -14.62 30.58
N PHE A 104 12.41 -14.20 29.46
CA PHE A 104 13.14 -13.89 28.24
C PHE A 104 13.99 -12.62 28.38
N SER A 105 13.49 -11.60 29.09
CA SER A 105 14.27 -10.40 29.41
C SER A 105 15.53 -10.73 30.20
N GLU A 106 15.42 -11.55 31.25
CA GLU A 106 16.56 -12.00 32.05
C GLU A 106 17.51 -12.88 31.22
N PHE A 107 16.98 -13.76 30.38
CA PHE A 107 17.79 -14.56 29.45
C PHE A 107 18.61 -13.70 28.49
N LEU A 108 18.00 -12.67 27.88
CA LEU A 108 18.72 -11.72 27.02
C LEU A 108 19.80 -10.94 27.78
N LEU A 109 19.54 -10.60 29.05
CA LEU A 109 20.54 -9.96 29.91
C LEU A 109 21.70 -10.91 30.22
N ARG A 110 21.43 -12.21 30.50
CA ARG A 110 22.44 -13.25 30.71
C ARG A 110 23.28 -13.50 29.45
N ILE A 111 22.65 -13.61 28.28
CA ILE A 111 23.37 -13.70 26.98
C ILE A 111 24.28 -12.48 26.81
N GLY A 112 23.73 -11.27 27.02
CA GLY A 112 24.48 -10.04 26.83
C GLY A 112 25.64 -9.85 27.82
N ASN A 113 25.55 -10.44 29.01
CA ASN A 113 26.65 -10.49 29.99
C ASN A 113 27.69 -11.57 29.66
N GLY A 114 27.34 -12.55 28.83
CA GLY A 114 28.13 -13.76 28.61
C GLY A 114 28.05 -14.77 29.77
N ASP A 115 26.98 -14.71 30.57
CA ASP A 115 26.75 -15.59 31.73
C ASP A 115 26.04 -16.90 31.33
N GLU A 116 25.52 -16.97 30.10
CA GLU A 116 24.77 -18.14 29.60
C GLU A 116 25.74 -19.27 29.17
N PRO A 117 25.56 -20.51 29.66
CA PRO A 117 26.45 -21.63 29.33
C PRO A 117 26.35 -21.99 27.84
N THR A 118 27.46 -21.86 27.12
CA THR A 118 27.56 -22.30 25.72
C THR A 118 27.63 -23.82 25.65
N ILE A 119 26.64 -24.47 25.06
CA ILE A 119 26.70 -25.90 24.73
C ILE A 119 27.84 -26.10 23.73
N ARG A 120 28.91 -26.78 24.15
CA ARG A 120 29.93 -27.30 23.25
C ARG A 120 29.43 -28.62 22.67
N ASP A 121 29.24 -28.62 21.36
CA ASP A 121 29.78 -29.62 20.40
C ASP A 121 28.89 -29.63 19.14
N ASN A 122 29.54 -29.51 17.97
CA ASN A 122 28.99 -29.50 16.59
C ASN A 122 28.70 -28.14 15.91
N LEU A 123 29.54 -27.13 16.11
CA LEU A 123 29.78 -26.11 15.06
C LEU A 123 31.27 -25.84 14.87
N PRO A 124 31.76 -25.66 13.62
CA PRO A 124 33.17 -25.44 13.35
C PRO A 124 33.69 -24.23 14.12
N ALA A 125 34.72 -24.50 14.92
CA ALA A 125 35.24 -23.66 15.98
C ALA A 125 36.08 -22.48 15.47
N ASP A 126 35.45 -21.52 14.80
CA ASP A 126 36.10 -20.25 14.43
C ASP A 126 35.24 -18.99 14.63
N ARG A 127 34.17 -19.08 15.44
CA ARG A 127 33.46 -17.90 15.93
C ARG A 127 33.37 -17.88 17.47
N LEU A 128 34.37 -17.21 18.03
CA LEU A 128 34.31 -16.30 19.19
C LEU A 128 33.81 -16.90 20.52
N LYS A 129 34.76 -17.24 21.41
CA LYS A 129 34.51 -17.30 22.86
C LYS A 129 34.06 -15.90 23.37
N PRO A 130 32.84 -15.75 23.93
CA PRO A 130 32.38 -14.48 24.52
C PRO A 130 33.24 -14.03 25.71
N SER A 131 33.89 -14.97 26.38
CA SER A 131 34.72 -14.73 27.58
C SER A 131 35.97 -13.88 27.34
N GLN A 132 36.35 -13.61 26.08
CA GLN A 132 37.45 -12.69 25.73
C GLN A 132 36.99 -11.40 25.04
N LEU A 133 35.68 -11.18 24.88
CA LEU A 133 35.09 -9.92 24.41
C LEU A 133 34.26 -9.23 25.49
N ALA A 134 33.80 -9.99 26.50
CA ALA A 134 33.19 -9.42 27.68
C ALA A 134 34.26 -8.81 28.59
N CYS A 135 34.35 -7.47 28.61
CA CYS A 135 34.74 -6.83 29.86
C CYS A 135 33.68 -7.24 30.88
N ARG A 136 34.06 -8.04 31.89
CA ARG A 136 33.17 -8.35 33.01
C ARG A 136 32.83 -7.03 33.69
N HIS A 137 31.53 -6.75 33.76
CA HIS A 137 30.85 -5.52 34.15
C HIS A 137 30.37 -4.68 32.96
N TYR A 138 29.24 -4.00 33.19
CA TYR A 138 28.63 -2.90 32.42
C TYR A 138 27.29 -3.24 31.72
N ILE A 139 26.27 -2.55 32.24
CA ILE A 139 24.88 -2.43 31.81
C ILE A 139 24.82 -1.17 30.93
N GLN A 140 23.76 -0.99 30.13
CA GLN A 140 23.55 0.11 29.19
C GLN A 140 23.89 1.50 29.76
N ASP A 141 25.06 2.06 29.42
CA ASP A 141 25.56 3.32 30.00
C ASP A 141 25.11 4.55 29.18
N MET A 142 24.40 5.50 29.79
CA MET A 142 24.20 6.88 29.32
C MET A 142 25.29 7.74 29.95
N TYR A 143 25.94 8.62 29.18
CA TYR A 143 27.00 9.47 29.72
C TYR A 143 26.57 10.93 29.76
N ILE A 144 26.68 11.61 30.91
CA ILE A 144 26.29 13.03 31.05
C ILE A 144 27.52 13.86 31.42
N GLY A 145 27.82 14.87 30.61
CA GLY A 145 28.75 15.94 30.99
C GLY A 145 28.00 17.08 31.69
N SER A 146 27.88 17.00 33.03
CA SER A 146 27.44 18.01 34.00
C SER A 146 26.20 18.92 33.73
N ASN A 147 25.27 18.80 34.69
CA ASN A 147 24.32 19.72 35.31
C ASN A 147 23.42 20.67 34.48
N SER A 148 22.12 20.40 34.64
CA SER A 148 20.92 21.17 34.28
C SER A 148 20.62 21.22 32.78
N LEU A 149 19.58 20.50 32.33
CA LEU A 149 19.10 20.56 30.96
C LEU A 149 17.62 20.22 30.84
N ASP A 150 16.84 21.27 30.53
CA ASP A 150 15.64 21.20 29.70
C ASP A 150 16.03 20.84 28.26
N VAL A 151 15.27 19.93 27.64
CA VAL A 151 15.66 19.25 26.39
C VAL A 151 15.05 19.93 25.17
N GLU A 152 15.90 20.48 24.29
CA GLU A 152 15.54 20.83 22.91
C GLU A 152 16.53 20.21 21.91
N THR A 153 16.00 19.70 20.80
CA THR A 153 16.64 18.72 19.90
C THR A 153 17.25 19.38 18.65
N LEU A 154 18.41 18.89 18.16
CA LEU A 154 18.83 19.06 16.76
C LEU A 154 20.01 18.14 16.36
N LEU A 155 19.83 17.27 15.34
CA LEU A 155 20.48 17.37 14.01
C LEU A 155 20.23 16.15 13.07
N PRO A 156 20.56 16.22 11.75
CA PRO A 156 19.79 15.59 10.68
C PRO A 156 20.59 14.47 10.02
N GLY A 157 20.16 13.24 10.22
CA GLY A 157 20.81 12.07 9.60
C GLY A 157 20.02 10.78 9.76
N GLY A 158 19.07 10.74 10.69
CA GLY A 158 18.10 9.66 10.84
C GLY A 158 16.67 10.20 10.77
N ARG A 159 16.25 10.78 9.64
CA ARG A 159 14.82 10.92 9.37
C ARG A 159 14.29 9.53 9.03
N GLY A 160 13.68 8.85 10.01
CA GLY A 160 12.98 7.60 9.74
C GLY A 160 12.24 7.00 10.93
N MET A 161 12.87 6.92 12.11
CA MET A 161 12.28 6.16 13.23
C MET A 161 12.06 6.97 14.52
N LEU A 162 13.07 7.67 15.07
CA LEU A 162 12.95 8.29 16.40
C LEU A 162 12.01 9.51 16.47
N SER A 163 11.90 10.31 15.41
CA SER A 163 10.98 11.47 15.39
C SER A 163 9.49 11.07 15.29
N ARG A 164 9.19 9.84 14.86
CA ARG A 164 7.82 9.30 14.83
C ARG A 164 7.39 8.71 16.17
N THR A 165 8.31 8.28 17.02
CA THR A 165 8.00 7.59 18.29
C THR A 165 7.82 8.56 19.47
N LEU A 166 8.52 9.70 19.48
CA LEU A 166 8.47 10.66 20.61
C LEU A 166 7.25 11.58 20.63
N ARG A 167 6.48 11.70 19.53
CA ARG A 167 5.31 12.60 19.44
C ARG A 167 3.96 11.97 19.85
N ASN A 168 3.93 10.67 20.16
CA ASN A 168 2.67 9.96 20.41
C ASN A 168 2.33 9.85 21.90
N PHE A 169 3.18 10.40 22.78
CA PHE A 169 2.94 10.42 24.22
C PHE A 169 2.44 11.80 24.60
N CYS A 170 1.21 11.87 25.11
CA CYS A 170 0.62 13.10 25.60
C CYS A 170 0.54 13.07 27.12
N VAL A 171 0.93 14.16 27.75
CA VAL A 171 0.74 14.42 29.19
C VAL A 171 -0.59 15.13 29.39
N LYS A 172 -1.09 15.18 30.64
CA LYS A 172 -2.33 15.91 30.96
C LYS A 172 -2.13 17.39 30.65
N GLY A 173 -3.08 18.00 29.95
CA GLY A 173 -3.06 19.41 29.56
C GLY A 173 -2.38 19.71 28.23
N ASP A 174 -1.75 18.71 27.57
CA ASP A 174 -1.15 18.92 26.26
C ASP A 174 -2.23 19.29 25.21
N PRO A 175 -1.97 20.29 24.33
CA PRO A 175 -2.90 20.68 23.30
C PRO A 175 -2.93 19.65 22.16
N LEU A 176 -4.13 19.15 21.86
CA LEU A 176 -4.40 18.25 20.75
C LEU A 176 -5.08 19.03 19.61
N ASN A 177 -4.37 19.18 18.50
CA ASN A 177 -4.88 19.88 17.32
C ASN A 177 -5.64 18.91 16.40
N ILE A 178 -6.92 19.18 16.17
CA ILE A 178 -7.70 18.43 15.18
C ILE A 178 -7.43 18.98 13.80
N LYS A 179 -7.35 18.08 12.82
CA LYS A 179 -7.24 18.42 11.41
C LYS A 179 -8.56 18.10 10.70
N VAL A 180 -8.97 18.96 9.77
CA VAL A 180 -10.09 18.68 8.87
C VAL A 180 -9.56 18.15 7.55
N ASN A 181 -10.34 17.31 6.86
CA ASN A 181 -9.98 16.79 5.54
C ASN A 181 -10.99 17.27 4.49
N LYS A 182 -11.93 16.40 4.10
CA LYS A 182 -12.86 16.64 3.00
C LYS A 182 -14.28 16.23 3.37
N LEU A 183 -15.24 16.84 2.68
CA LEU A 183 -16.64 16.43 2.65
C LEU A 183 -16.78 15.30 1.64
N SER A 184 -17.33 14.16 2.04
CA SER A 184 -17.55 12.99 1.15
C SER A 184 -19.00 12.55 1.18
N SER A 185 -19.53 12.11 0.04
CA SER A 185 -20.91 11.61 -0.09
C SER A 185 -20.91 10.34 -0.94
N THR A 186 -21.68 9.33 -0.52
CA THR A 186 -21.89 8.08 -1.28
C THR A 186 -22.81 8.27 -2.49
N LYS A 187 -23.65 9.32 -2.50
CA LYS A 187 -24.56 9.64 -3.62
C LYS A 187 -23.87 10.37 -4.75
N THR A 188 -22.93 11.26 -4.43
CA THR A 188 -22.28 12.09 -5.45
C THR A 188 -20.84 11.69 -5.74
N GLN A 189 -20.16 10.93 -4.87
CA GLN A 189 -18.77 10.47 -5.10
C GLN A 189 -17.77 11.59 -5.42
N LEU A 190 -18.14 12.84 -5.17
CA LEU A 190 -17.36 14.04 -5.46
C LEU A 190 -16.98 14.68 -4.12
N PRO A 191 -15.71 14.64 -3.71
CA PRO A 191 -15.30 15.26 -2.47
C PRO A 191 -15.25 16.78 -2.62
N PHE A 192 -15.56 17.51 -1.55
CA PHE A 192 -15.42 18.96 -1.47
C PHE A 192 -14.54 19.34 -0.29
N ASP A 193 -13.87 20.49 -0.37
CA ASP A 193 -13.08 20.99 0.76
C ASP A 193 -13.99 21.26 1.95
N PHE A 194 -13.47 21.05 3.16
CA PHE A 194 -14.22 21.31 4.39
C PHE A 194 -14.75 22.76 4.41
N TYR A 195 -13.90 23.72 4.06
CA TYR A 195 -14.22 25.15 4.03
C TYR A 195 -15.01 25.63 2.79
N TYR A 196 -15.45 24.71 1.92
CA TYR A 196 -16.43 25.02 0.86
C TYR A 196 -17.78 25.44 1.46
N LEU A 197 -18.17 24.79 2.55
CA LEU A 197 -19.31 25.20 3.37
C LEU A 197 -18.89 26.32 4.33
N LYS A 198 -19.85 27.16 4.74
CA LYS A 198 -19.60 28.34 5.59
C LYS A 198 -19.42 27.93 7.07
N TYR A 199 -18.40 27.11 7.34
CA TYR A 199 -17.93 26.75 8.68
C TYR A 199 -16.99 27.84 9.26
N CYS A 200 -16.63 27.69 10.54
CA CYS A 200 -15.64 28.53 11.21
C CYS A 200 -14.25 28.34 10.61
N LYS A 201 -13.58 29.42 10.22
CA LYS A 201 -12.24 29.39 9.61
C LYS A 201 -11.18 29.91 10.59
N PRO A 202 -9.99 29.28 10.66
CA PRO A 202 -8.85 29.85 11.37
C PRO A 202 -8.31 31.09 10.63
N THR A 203 -7.44 31.87 11.30
CA THR A 203 -6.82 33.09 10.75
C THR A 203 -6.02 32.81 9.48
N GLU A 204 -5.28 31.71 9.45
CA GLU A 204 -4.57 31.19 8.28
C GLU A 204 -4.88 29.71 8.08
N ILE A 205 -5.18 29.32 6.85
CA ILE A 205 -5.42 27.92 6.47
C ILE A 205 -4.10 27.32 5.99
N LEU A 206 -3.56 26.40 6.78
CA LEU A 206 -2.31 25.69 6.52
C LEU A 206 -2.61 24.26 6.05
N ASN A 207 -2.18 23.96 4.82
CA ASN A 207 -2.26 22.62 4.25
C ASN A 207 -1.09 21.76 4.74
N THR A 208 -1.39 20.58 5.31
CA THR A 208 -0.40 19.62 5.83
C THR A 208 -0.43 18.29 5.10
N ALA A 209 -0.60 18.30 3.77
CA ALA A 209 -0.44 17.08 2.96
C ALA A 209 1.03 16.62 2.99
N GLU A 210 1.28 15.36 3.37
CA GLU A 210 2.63 14.86 3.62
C GLU A 210 3.20 14.05 2.43
N ASN A 211 2.35 13.48 1.58
CA ASN A 211 2.81 12.63 0.47
C ASN A 211 1.96 12.72 -0.81
N LEU A 212 2.53 12.27 -1.93
CA LEU A 212 1.90 12.27 -3.27
C LEU A 212 0.57 11.50 -3.30
N GLY A 213 0.46 10.41 -2.52
CA GLY A 213 -0.70 9.54 -2.51
C GLY A 213 -1.91 10.16 -1.81
N GLU A 214 -1.69 10.95 -0.77
CA GLU A 214 -2.73 11.78 -0.14
C GLU A 214 -3.30 12.79 -1.14
N VAL A 215 -2.42 13.45 -1.90
CA VAL A 215 -2.82 14.42 -2.93
C VAL A 215 -3.61 13.73 -4.06
N LEU A 216 -3.20 12.54 -4.51
CA LEU A 216 -3.90 11.78 -5.55
C LEU A 216 -5.26 11.23 -5.08
N ARG A 217 -5.44 11.00 -3.77
CA ARG A 217 -6.75 10.66 -3.18
C ARG A 217 -7.65 11.88 -2.97
N GLY A 218 -7.17 13.08 -3.32
CA GLY A 218 -7.87 14.34 -3.05
C GLY A 218 -8.03 14.63 -1.56
N ASP A 219 -7.10 14.14 -0.72
CA ASP A 219 -7.07 14.51 0.69
C ASP A 219 -6.46 15.91 0.84
N ARG A 220 -7.20 16.79 1.52
CA ARG A 220 -6.85 18.20 1.77
C ARG A 220 -6.85 18.39 3.28
N ILE A 221 -5.74 18.02 3.91
CA ILE A 221 -5.62 18.05 5.36
C ILE A 221 -5.26 19.47 5.80
N GLU A 222 -6.22 20.16 6.38
CA GLU A 222 -6.11 21.55 6.82
C GLU A 222 -6.21 21.66 8.35
N ASN A 223 -5.64 22.72 8.90
CA ASN A 223 -5.78 23.03 10.32
C ASN A 223 -7.24 23.40 10.64
N SER A 224 -7.72 22.98 11.81
CA SER A 224 -9.05 23.33 12.30
C SER A 224 -8.99 24.34 13.44
N VAL A 225 -10.15 24.88 13.80
CA VAL A 225 -10.34 25.74 14.98
C VAL A 225 -10.58 24.95 16.28
N TYR A 226 -10.79 23.63 16.17
CA TYR A 226 -11.03 22.78 17.33
C TYR A 226 -9.71 22.38 17.98
N THR A 227 -9.57 22.69 19.26
CA THR A 227 -8.35 22.43 20.04
C THR A 227 -8.75 21.76 21.34
N PHE A 228 -8.26 20.54 21.58
CA PHE A 228 -8.58 19.83 22.82
C PHE A 228 -7.43 19.93 23.82
N GLN A 229 -7.74 19.85 25.11
CA GLN A 229 -6.75 19.70 26.17
C GLN A 229 -6.75 18.26 26.68
N MET A 230 -5.60 17.59 26.59
CA MET A 230 -5.51 16.16 26.90
C MET A 230 -5.94 15.85 28.34
N ARG A 231 -6.84 14.86 28.52
CA ARG A 231 -7.42 14.44 29.82
C ARG A 231 -8.14 15.57 30.59
N GLN A 232 -8.64 16.58 29.88
CA GLN A 232 -9.45 17.65 30.45
C GLN A 232 -10.78 17.72 29.72
N GLU A 233 -11.87 17.46 30.44
CA GLU A 233 -13.22 17.60 29.88
C GLU A 233 -13.49 19.07 29.59
N GLN A 234 -13.95 19.35 28.38
CA GLN A 234 -14.31 20.68 27.92
C GLN A 234 -15.79 20.66 27.54
N PRO A 235 -16.70 20.95 28.49
CA PRO A 235 -18.12 20.99 28.19
C PRO A 235 -18.47 22.31 27.50
N CYS A 236 -19.08 22.21 26.33
CA CYS A 236 -19.73 23.33 25.66
C CYS A 236 -18.83 24.51 25.27
N GLU A 237 -17.78 24.23 24.52
CA GLU A 237 -16.93 25.26 23.94
C GLU A 237 -17.58 25.83 22.67
N VAL A 238 -17.80 27.14 22.66
CA VAL A 238 -18.35 27.85 21.49
C VAL A 238 -17.21 28.25 20.57
N VAL A 239 -17.30 27.87 19.30
CA VAL A 239 -16.24 28.07 18.31
C VAL A 239 -16.39 29.41 17.62
N CYS A 240 -17.53 29.62 16.95
CA CYS A 240 -17.81 30.85 16.23
C CYS A 240 -19.30 30.99 15.91
N ARG A 241 -19.67 32.21 15.50
CA ARG A 241 -20.98 32.55 14.96
C ARG A 241 -20.87 32.83 13.46
N GLN A 242 -21.76 32.25 12.67
CA GLN A 242 -21.85 32.47 11.23
C GLN A 242 -23.26 32.85 10.81
N LYS A 243 -23.40 33.95 10.08
CA LYS A 243 -24.67 34.32 9.44
C LYS A 243 -24.80 33.65 8.07
N LEU A 244 -25.92 32.99 7.79
CA LEU A 244 -26.14 32.30 6.51
C LEU A 244 -26.70 33.23 5.43
N ASN A 245 -25.93 33.44 4.36
CA ASN A 245 -26.42 34.14 3.16
C ASN A 245 -27.27 33.16 2.32
N ALA A 246 -28.10 33.66 1.39
CA ALA A 246 -28.91 32.82 0.50
C ALA A 246 -28.11 31.74 -0.26
N LYS A 247 -26.92 32.10 -0.77
CA LYS A 247 -26.02 31.14 -1.42
C LYS A 247 -25.50 30.06 -0.46
N SER A 248 -25.13 30.44 0.78
CA SER A 248 -24.62 29.52 1.78
C SER A 248 -25.71 28.58 2.30
N ALA A 249 -26.91 29.10 2.55
CA ALA A 249 -28.07 28.30 2.95
C ALA A 249 -28.44 27.29 1.85
N LYS A 250 -28.45 27.71 0.58
CA LYS A 250 -28.66 26.81 -0.57
C LYS A 250 -27.60 25.70 -0.63
N ASN A 251 -26.33 26.05 -0.50
CA ASN A 251 -25.24 25.07 -0.48
C ASN A 251 -25.40 24.05 0.67
N PHE A 252 -25.76 24.49 1.88
CA PHE A 252 -26.01 23.57 2.99
C PHE A 252 -27.20 22.64 2.70
N LYS A 253 -28.32 23.17 2.19
CA LYS A 253 -29.50 22.35 1.83
C LYS A 253 -29.15 21.28 0.79
N GLU A 254 -28.47 21.66 -0.29
CA GLU A 254 -28.01 20.72 -1.33
C GLU A 254 -27.08 19.63 -0.77
N LYS A 255 -26.13 19.99 0.10
CA LYS A 255 -25.20 19.02 0.70
C LYS A 255 -25.87 18.12 1.74
N ILE A 256 -26.94 18.57 2.38
CA ILE A 256 -27.77 17.74 3.26
C ILE A 256 -28.58 16.72 2.43
N ASP A 257 -29.20 17.14 1.32
CA ASP A 257 -29.93 16.23 0.42
C ASP A 257 -29.02 15.17 -0.21
N ASP A 258 -27.81 15.56 -0.59
CA ASP A 258 -26.78 14.67 -1.14
C ASP A 258 -26.08 13.80 -0.05
N GLU A 259 -26.51 13.85 1.21
CA GLU A 259 -25.96 13.08 2.35
C GLU A 259 -24.44 13.23 2.55
N TYR A 260 -23.91 14.45 2.44
CA TYR A 260 -22.49 14.68 2.70
C TYR A 260 -22.12 14.45 4.17
N ARG A 261 -20.94 13.84 4.33
CA ARG A 261 -20.29 13.58 5.60
C ARG A 261 -19.01 14.38 5.72
N VAL A 262 -18.75 14.88 6.92
CA VAL A 262 -17.57 15.63 7.30
C VAL A 262 -16.52 14.66 7.85
N ASN A 263 -15.33 14.66 7.24
CA ASN A 263 -14.20 13.87 7.74
C ASN A 263 -13.21 14.76 8.51
N MET A 264 -12.97 14.40 9.77
CA MET A 264 -11.98 15.01 10.65
C MET A 264 -10.97 13.96 11.12
N ILE A 265 -9.80 14.41 11.57
CA ILE A 265 -8.67 13.54 11.88
C ILE A 265 -7.97 14.02 13.16
N LEU A 266 -7.71 13.08 14.07
CA LEU A 266 -6.96 13.29 15.32
C LEU A 266 -5.90 12.19 15.45
N ASP A 267 -4.63 12.54 15.63
CA ASP A 267 -3.51 11.58 15.75
C ASP A 267 -3.53 10.45 14.69
N ASN A 268 -3.78 10.82 13.43
CA ASN A 268 -3.99 9.95 12.28
C ASN A 268 -5.25 9.06 12.30
N LEU A 269 -6.07 9.08 13.34
CA LEU A 269 -7.35 8.37 13.39
C LEU A 269 -8.47 9.20 12.76
N PRO A 270 -9.32 8.59 11.91
CA PRO A 270 -10.49 9.26 11.38
C PRO A 270 -11.56 9.39 12.47
N VAL A 271 -12.33 10.48 12.40
CA VAL A 271 -13.53 10.62 13.22
C VAL A 271 -14.57 9.57 12.79
N ALA A 272 -15.18 8.91 13.77
CA ALA A 272 -16.23 7.94 13.52
C ALA A 272 -17.48 8.20 14.36
N VAL A 273 -18.64 7.88 13.79
CA VAL A 273 -19.92 7.87 14.48
C VAL A 273 -20.25 6.42 14.85
N LEU A 274 -20.64 6.20 16.09
CA LEU A 274 -21.12 4.90 16.55
C LEU A 274 -22.54 4.67 16.05
N ARG A 275 -22.72 3.64 15.22
CA ARG A 275 -24.06 3.16 14.85
C ARG A 275 -24.40 1.94 15.71
N GLN A 276 -25.42 2.09 16.55
CA GLN A 276 -26.04 0.94 17.20
C GLN A 276 -26.96 0.24 16.20
N ARG A 277 -26.82 -1.08 16.06
CA ARG A 277 -27.72 -1.88 15.23
C ARG A 277 -29.12 -1.79 15.84
N ARG A 278 -30.16 -1.63 15.00
CA ARG A 278 -31.57 -1.59 15.43
C ARG A 278 -32.05 -2.89 16.10
N ASP A 279 -31.22 -3.93 16.09
CA ASP A 279 -31.52 -5.31 16.47
C ASP A 279 -31.06 -5.68 17.90
N GLY A 280 -30.67 -4.69 18.71
CA GLY A 280 -30.28 -4.92 20.11
C GLY A 280 -28.94 -5.64 20.34
N SER A 281 -28.23 -6.06 19.29
CA SER A 281 -26.89 -6.64 19.40
C SER A 281 -25.83 -5.58 19.69
N GLN A 282 -24.88 -5.90 20.59
CA GLN A 282 -23.80 -5.01 21.05
C GLN A 282 -22.72 -4.71 20.00
N SER A 283 -22.83 -5.22 18.76
CA SER A 283 -21.84 -4.93 17.74
C SER A 283 -21.97 -3.47 17.29
N THR A 284 -21.08 -2.63 17.80
CA THR A 284 -20.97 -1.21 17.42
C THR A 284 -20.27 -1.13 16.06
N THR A 285 -20.98 -0.65 15.03
CA THR A 285 -20.36 -0.38 13.73
C THR A 285 -19.90 1.06 13.71
N TYR A 286 -18.63 1.28 13.38
CA TYR A 286 -18.07 2.62 13.19
C TYR A 286 -18.34 3.08 11.77
N GLU A 287 -19.00 4.23 11.62
CA GLU A 287 -19.13 4.90 10.34
C GLU A 287 -18.19 6.10 10.27
N HIS A 288 -17.44 6.23 9.17
CA HIS A 288 -16.54 7.37 8.99
C HIS A 288 -17.28 8.67 8.73
N GLY A 289 -16.84 9.71 9.43
CA GLY A 289 -17.41 11.04 9.31
C GLY A 289 -18.83 11.16 9.84
N PHE A 290 -19.21 12.39 10.17
CA PHE A 290 -20.58 12.70 10.61
C PHE A 290 -21.34 13.43 9.50
N ARG A 291 -22.66 13.26 9.43
CA ARG A 291 -23.50 13.94 8.43
C ARG A 291 -23.50 15.45 8.66
N VAL A 292 -23.46 16.25 7.59
CA VAL A 292 -23.55 17.72 7.67
C VAL A 292 -24.86 18.16 8.37
N GLY A 293 -25.93 17.42 8.14
CA GLY A 293 -27.25 17.69 8.71
C GLY A 293 -28.24 16.59 8.35
N PHE A 294 -29.51 16.84 8.61
CA PHE A 294 -30.60 15.93 8.30
C PHE A 294 -31.87 16.70 7.90
N LYS A 295 -32.76 16.03 7.17
CA LYS A 295 -34.10 16.54 6.85
C LYS A 295 -35.08 15.98 7.87
N GLY A 296 -35.95 16.85 8.41
CA GLY A 296 -36.95 16.45 9.38
C GLY A 296 -38.19 17.33 9.32
N ASN A 297 -39.26 16.87 9.96
CA ASN A 297 -40.52 17.59 10.04
C ASN A 297 -40.78 17.97 11.51
N TYR A 298 -41.31 19.16 11.76
CA TYR A 298 -41.86 19.47 13.07
C TYR A 298 -43.13 18.66 13.32
N ALA A 299 -43.37 18.28 14.58
CA ALA A 299 -44.60 17.59 14.97
C ALA A 299 -45.83 18.42 14.53
N GLY A 300 -46.62 17.88 13.60
CA GLY A 300 -47.82 18.53 13.05
C GLY A 300 -47.65 19.24 11.70
N SER A 301 -46.44 19.38 11.15
CA SER A 301 -46.19 19.95 9.81
C SER A 301 -45.80 18.88 8.80
N LYS A 302 -46.39 18.93 7.59
CA LYS A 302 -45.98 18.08 6.45
C LYS A 302 -44.80 18.66 5.64
N GLU A 303 -44.36 19.88 5.95
CA GLU A 303 -43.22 20.50 5.27
C GLU A 303 -41.89 19.98 5.84
N GLY A 304 -41.06 19.42 4.95
CA GLY A 304 -39.73 18.96 5.28
C GLY A 304 -38.75 20.11 5.38
N LYS A 305 -38.22 20.34 6.59
CA LYS A 305 -37.22 21.36 6.87
C LYS A 305 -35.82 20.76 7.00
N TYR A 306 -34.83 21.60 6.78
CA TYR A 306 -33.42 21.23 6.78
C TYR A 306 -32.77 21.66 8.08
N PHE A 307 -32.12 20.71 8.77
CA PHE A 307 -31.43 20.94 10.03
C PHE A 307 -29.94 20.69 9.88
N ILE A 308 -29.11 21.55 10.47
CA ILE A 308 -27.64 21.45 10.45
C ILE A 308 -27.12 20.90 11.76
N ASN A 309 -26.12 20.02 11.68
CA ASN A 309 -25.38 19.55 12.86
C ASN A 309 -24.31 20.59 13.21
N ASN A 310 -24.63 21.46 14.16
CA ASN A 310 -23.79 22.57 14.59
C ASN A 310 -23.12 22.35 15.96
N HIS A 311 -23.61 21.39 16.74
CA HIS A 311 -22.99 20.99 18.01
C HIS A 311 -22.37 19.60 17.88
N LEU A 312 -21.07 19.47 18.18
CA LEU A 312 -20.33 18.22 18.05
C LEU A 312 -19.82 17.74 19.40
N SER A 313 -20.30 16.59 19.85
CA SER A 313 -19.83 15.97 21.08
C SER A 313 -18.75 14.95 20.75
N PHE A 314 -17.50 15.25 21.10
CA PHE A 314 -16.35 14.39 20.83
C PHE A 314 -16.06 13.49 22.03
N ARG A 315 -15.79 12.22 21.75
CA ARG A 315 -15.31 11.25 22.74
C ARG A 315 -13.95 10.73 22.30
N VAL A 316 -12.92 11.11 23.03
CA VAL A 316 -11.53 10.70 22.77
C VAL A 316 -11.19 9.53 23.70
N MET A 317 -10.91 8.37 23.11
CA MET A 317 -10.44 7.21 23.85
C MET A 317 -8.93 7.23 23.94
N TYR A 318 -8.39 7.01 25.15
CA TYR A 318 -6.95 6.98 25.38
C TYR A 318 -6.55 5.76 26.19
N HIS A 319 -5.34 5.26 25.89
CA HIS A 319 -4.68 4.22 26.66
C HIS A 319 -3.64 4.88 27.56
N ARG A 320 -3.75 4.65 28.87
CA ARG A 320 -2.84 5.19 29.87
C ARG A 320 -1.74 4.20 30.18
N ASP A 321 -0.50 4.65 30.19
CA ASP A 321 0.61 3.87 30.70
C ASP A 321 0.73 4.10 32.22
N ALA A 322 0.48 3.05 33.00
CA ALA A 322 0.46 3.11 34.47
C ALA A 322 1.83 3.48 35.08
N GLU A 323 2.95 3.28 34.36
CA GLU A 323 4.28 3.60 34.89
C GLU A 323 4.73 5.04 34.63
N THR A 324 4.32 5.64 33.52
CA THR A 324 4.81 6.96 33.08
C THR A 324 3.75 8.06 33.18
N ASP A 325 2.51 7.71 33.53
CA ASP A 325 1.32 8.56 33.45
C ASP A 325 1.10 9.24 32.08
N THR A 326 1.78 8.73 31.05
CA THR A 326 1.58 9.19 29.68
C THR A 326 0.36 8.52 29.08
N ALA A 327 -0.32 9.24 28.18
CA ALA A 327 -1.49 8.75 27.51
C ALA A 327 -1.30 8.74 26.00
N ARG A 328 -1.87 7.74 25.34
CA ARG A 328 -1.88 7.60 23.88
C ARG A 328 -3.30 7.54 23.36
N ILE A 329 -3.58 8.23 22.28
CA ILE A 329 -4.92 8.24 21.68
C ILE A 329 -5.14 6.92 20.93
N VAL A 330 -6.24 6.24 21.25
CA VAL A 330 -6.63 4.96 20.66
C VAL A 330 -7.98 4.99 19.98
N GLY A 331 -8.78 6.03 20.22
CA GLY A 331 -10.05 6.21 19.52
C GLY A 331 -10.51 7.66 19.51
N PHE A 332 -11.31 7.97 18.50
CA PHE A 332 -11.83 9.28 18.18
C PHE A 332 -13.24 9.13 17.61
N GLU A 333 -14.22 9.46 18.44
CA GLU A 333 -15.64 9.32 18.14
C GLU A 333 -16.33 10.68 18.21
N VAL A 334 -17.44 10.82 17.48
CA VAL A 334 -18.28 12.01 17.50
C VAL A 334 -19.76 11.65 17.52
N THR A 335 -20.55 12.36 18.32
CA THR A 335 -22.00 12.36 18.24
C THR A 335 -22.48 13.75 17.78
N PRO A 336 -22.98 13.87 16.54
CA PRO A 336 -23.43 15.15 16.00
C PRO A 336 -24.84 15.48 16.49
N ASN A 337 -25.03 16.72 16.96
CA ASN A 337 -26.30 17.24 17.44
C ASN A 337 -26.67 18.54 16.69
N SER A 338 -27.97 18.78 16.55
CA SER A 338 -28.51 20.03 15.99
C SER A 338 -29.19 20.84 17.09
N ILE A 339 -28.68 22.05 17.36
CA ILE A 339 -29.07 22.86 18.51
C ILE A 339 -29.26 24.31 18.07
N ASN A 340 -30.45 24.86 18.21
CA ASN A 340 -30.65 26.30 18.09
C ASN A 340 -30.14 26.99 19.37
N HIS A 341 -28.93 27.56 19.31
CA HIS A 341 -28.32 28.19 20.47
C HIS A 341 -28.91 29.58 20.73
N GLU A 342 -29.55 29.74 21.89
CA GLU A 342 -29.98 31.04 22.39
C GLU A 342 -28.86 31.72 23.20
N TYR A 343 -28.80 33.05 23.13
CA TYR A 343 -27.86 33.88 23.88
C TYR A 343 -28.51 35.23 24.23
N LYS A 344 -28.11 35.84 25.35
CA LYS A 344 -28.64 37.15 25.79
C LYS A 344 -27.87 38.31 25.17
N GLU A 345 -26.56 38.35 25.36
CA GLU A 345 -25.65 39.32 24.75
C GLU A 345 -24.44 38.58 24.16
N TRP A 346 -24.06 38.90 22.93
CA TRP A 346 -22.95 38.24 22.25
C TRP A 346 -21.63 38.96 22.52
N ASN A 347 -20.68 38.25 23.14
CA ASN A 347 -19.33 38.74 23.35
C ASN A 347 -18.34 37.90 22.53
N GLU A 348 -17.60 38.52 21.61
CA GLU A 348 -16.65 37.81 20.73
C GLU A 348 -15.47 37.18 21.47
N LYS A 349 -15.09 37.72 22.63
CA LYS A 349 -13.95 37.21 23.42
C LYS A 349 -14.32 36.09 24.40
N ASN A 350 -15.59 36.01 24.80
CA ASN A 350 -16.10 34.97 25.68
C ASN A 350 -17.59 34.70 25.39
N PRO A 351 -17.89 33.97 24.31
CA PRO A 351 -19.27 33.73 23.90
C PRO A 351 -19.99 32.80 24.90
N GLN A 352 -20.98 33.33 25.62
CA GLN A 352 -21.84 32.56 26.51
C GLN A 352 -23.21 32.29 25.86
N VAL A 353 -23.58 31.01 25.77
CA VAL A 353 -24.89 30.56 25.29
C VAL A 353 -25.72 30.02 26.45
N THR A 354 -27.03 30.27 26.47
CA THR A 354 -27.93 29.84 27.56
C THR A 354 -28.34 28.38 27.44
N THR A 355 -28.28 27.84 26.22
CA THR A 355 -28.68 26.47 25.87
C THR A 355 -27.70 25.39 26.35
N CYS A 356 -26.48 25.78 26.71
CA CYS A 356 -25.41 24.85 26.99
C CYS A 356 -24.43 25.53 27.96
N ASN A 357 -24.37 25.01 29.19
CA ASN A 357 -23.71 25.66 30.33
C ASN A 357 -22.73 24.65 30.98
N PRO A 358 -21.49 25.04 31.29
CA PRO A 358 -20.50 24.15 31.93
C PRO A 358 -20.98 23.48 33.24
N ASN A 359 -21.97 24.07 33.93
CA ASN A 359 -22.49 23.53 35.20
C ASN A 359 -23.52 22.41 35.03
N THR A 360 -24.18 22.32 33.87
CA THR A 360 -25.11 21.24 33.54
C THR A 360 -24.43 20.34 32.52
N LYS A 361 -23.76 19.27 33.00
CA LYS A 361 -23.03 18.29 32.18
C LYS A 361 -23.84 17.60 31.07
N HIS A 362 -25.13 17.88 30.96
CA HIS A 362 -26.01 17.37 29.93
C HIS A 362 -26.62 18.52 29.13
N LEU A 363 -26.47 18.45 27.81
CA LEU A 363 -27.42 19.02 26.87
C LEU A 363 -28.83 18.74 27.38
N ILE A 364 -29.68 19.75 27.49
CA ILE A 364 -31.08 19.59 27.92
C ILE A 364 -31.81 18.82 26.80
N LEU A 365 -31.68 17.49 26.79
CA LEU A 365 -32.13 16.56 25.75
C LEU A 365 -33.66 16.52 25.57
N GLY A 366 -34.43 17.34 26.31
CA GLY A 366 -35.90 17.33 26.31
C GLY A 366 -36.58 18.61 25.79
N GLY A 367 -35.85 19.63 25.31
CA GLY A 367 -36.47 20.89 24.88
C GLY A 367 -35.74 21.71 23.81
N VAL A 368 -34.66 21.18 23.23
CA VAL A 368 -33.84 21.93 22.28
C VAL A 368 -34.46 21.86 20.88
N ILE A 369 -34.84 23.02 20.35
CA ILE A 369 -35.29 23.17 18.97
C ILE A 369 -34.07 22.97 18.05
N PRO A 370 -34.14 22.10 17.03
CA PRO A 370 -33.03 21.89 16.12
C PRO A 370 -32.74 23.14 15.27
N GLN A 371 -31.47 23.35 14.93
CA GLN A 371 -31.04 24.52 14.15
C GLN A 371 -31.47 24.37 12.69
N GLU A 372 -32.46 25.17 12.28
CA GLU A 372 -32.94 25.22 10.90
C GLU A 372 -31.95 26.00 10.00
N VAL A 373 -31.75 25.50 8.78
CA VAL A 373 -30.98 26.16 7.72
C VAL A 373 -31.90 27.09 6.92
N ASP A 374 -31.76 28.39 7.15
CA ASP A 374 -32.54 29.39 6.44
C ASP A 374 -31.75 30.67 6.12
N THR A 375 -32.27 31.49 5.21
CA THR A 375 -31.67 32.79 4.86
C THR A 375 -31.66 33.73 6.06
N ASP A 376 -30.54 34.41 6.26
CA ASP A 376 -30.33 35.42 7.30
C ASP A 376 -30.39 34.93 8.75
N LYS A 377 -30.57 33.61 8.97
CA LYS A 377 -30.40 33.01 10.29
C LYS A 377 -28.93 32.91 10.68
N GLU A 378 -28.66 33.10 11.96
CA GLU A 378 -27.35 32.90 12.56
C GLU A 378 -27.21 31.45 13.04
N VAL A 379 -26.07 30.84 12.76
CA VAL A 379 -25.70 29.51 13.25
C VAL A 379 -24.49 29.66 14.15
N ILE A 380 -24.62 29.18 15.38
CA ILE A 380 -23.52 29.12 16.34
C ILE A 380 -22.98 27.69 16.31
N PHE A 381 -21.67 27.55 16.10
CA PHE A 381 -20.99 26.26 16.17
C PHE A 381 -20.36 26.09 17.53
N SER A 382 -20.56 24.92 18.14
CA SER A 382 -20.03 24.58 19.46
C SER A 382 -19.64 23.11 19.52
N TYR A 383 -18.88 22.72 20.54
CA TYR A 383 -18.48 21.33 20.75
C TYR A 383 -18.31 21.03 22.23
N ASP A 384 -18.32 19.74 22.56
CA ASP A 384 -17.90 19.24 23.87
C ASP A 384 -16.88 18.12 23.70
N VAL A 385 -16.04 17.94 24.71
CA VAL A 385 -14.98 16.94 24.70
C VAL A 385 -15.05 16.11 25.96
N SER A 386 -15.20 14.81 25.78
CA SER A 386 -15.13 13.80 26.83
C SER A 386 -13.95 12.86 26.57
N PHE A 387 -13.25 12.48 27.63
CA PHE A 387 -12.13 11.55 27.57
C PHE A 387 -12.51 10.23 28.25
N LYS A 388 -12.28 9.10 27.58
CA LYS A 388 -12.54 7.77 28.12
C LYS A 388 -11.27 6.93 28.10
N GLU A 389 -10.91 6.37 29.25
CA GLU A 389 -9.80 5.42 29.35
C GLU A 389 -10.20 4.07 28.71
N SER A 390 -9.27 3.46 27.96
CA SER A 390 -9.49 2.21 27.24
C SER A 390 -8.27 1.29 27.32
N ASP A 391 -8.53 -0.02 27.43
CA ASP A 391 -7.50 -1.07 27.49
C ASP A 391 -6.91 -1.43 26.12
N ILE A 392 -7.41 -0.82 25.03
CA ILE A 392 -6.91 -1.07 23.68
C ILE A 392 -5.45 -0.62 23.59
N ARG A 393 -4.58 -1.53 23.15
CA ARG A 393 -3.17 -1.20 22.92
C ARG A 393 -3.04 -0.26 21.73
N TRP A 394 -2.14 0.72 21.83
CA TRP A 394 -1.90 1.68 20.75
C TRP A 394 -1.57 1.02 19.39
N ALA A 395 -0.90 -0.13 19.39
CA ALA A 395 -0.58 -0.86 18.17
C ALA A 395 -1.81 -1.44 17.44
N SER A 396 -2.85 -1.85 18.18
CA SER A 396 -4.08 -2.45 17.66
C SER A 396 -5.24 -1.44 17.54
N ARG A 397 -4.97 -0.14 17.70
CA ARG A 397 -6.01 0.91 17.73
C ARG A 397 -6.83 1.02 16.43
N TRP A 398 -6.23 0.62 15.32
CA TRP A 398 -6.90 0.62 14.02
C TRP A 398 -7.86 -0.56 13.86
N ASP A 399 -7.65 -1.68 14.57
CA ASP A 399 -8.50 -2.87 14.43
C ASP A 399 -9.95 -2.56 14.76
N THR A 400 -10.20 -1.68 15.75
CA THR A 400 -11.56 -1.23 16.12
C THR A 400 -12.30 -0.51 14.99
N TYR A 401 -11.58 0.20 14.12
CA TYR A 401 -12.15 0.90 12.95
C TYR A 401 -12.26 0.00 11.72
N LEU A 402 -11.54 -1.13 11.71
CA LEU A 402 -11.35 -1.99 10.55
C LEU A 402 -12.11 -3.32 10.66
N LEU A 403 -12.71 -3.62 11.81
CA LEU A 403 -13.53 -4.81 12.03
C LEU A 403 -14.79 -4.77 11.16
N MET A 404 -14.79 -5.54 10.07
CA MET A 404 -15.98 -6.02 9.38
C MET A 404 -16.32 -7.41 9.92
N ASN A 405 -17.55 -7.61 10.40
CA ASN A 405 -18.01 -8.88 10.98
C ASN A 405 -18.36 -9.96 9.92
N ASP A 406 -17.80 -9.87 8.71
CA ASP A 406 -18.23 -10.66 7.54
C ASP A 406 -17.18 -11.70 7.06
N ASP A 407 -16.26 -12.14 7.92
CA ASP A 407 -15.21 -13.13 7.58
C ASP A 407 -15.76 -14.40 6.94
N GLN A 408 -16.98 -14.81 7.32
CA GLN A 408 -17.65 -16.00 6.76
C GLN A 408 -17.88 -15.90 5.25
N ILE A 409 -18.19 -14.70 4.74
CA ILE A 409 -18.49 -14.51 3.31
C ILE A 409 -17.21 -14.60 2.48
N HIS A 410 -16.08 -14.12 3.02
CA HIS A 410 -14.77 -14.24 2.38
C HIS A 410 -14.30 -15.70 2.28
N TRP A 411 -14.46 -16.48 3.36
CA TRP A 411 -14.17 -17.91 3.32
C TRP A 411 -15.06 -18.67 2.33
N PHE A 412 -16.35 -18.32 2.25
CA PHE A 412 -17.25 -18.88 1.25
C PHE A 412 -16.77 -18.60 -0.19
N SER A 413 -16.32 -17.37 -0.46
CA SER A 413 -15.71 -17.00 -1.75
C SER A 413 -14.53 -17.90 -2.10
N ILE A 414 -13.61 -18.09 -1.16
CA ILE A 414 -12.38 -18.86 -1.40
C ILE A 414 -12.70 -20.32 -1.69
N VAL A 415 -13.61 -20.93 -0.92
CA VAL A 415 -14.02 -22.32 -1.15
C VAL A 415 -14.64 -22.47 -2.55
N ASN A 416 -15.55 -21.57 -2.93
CA ASN A 416 -16.19 -21.62 -4.24
C ASN A 416 -15.17 -21.46 -5.39
N SER A 417 -14.24 -20.51 -5.27
CA SER A 417 -13.21 -20.30 -6.29
C SER A 417 -12.19 -21.44 -6.35
N LEU A 418 -11.89 -22.08 -5.22
CA LEU A 418 -11.01 -23.25 -5.16
C LEU A 418 -11.66 -24.50 -5.79
N MET A 419 -12.98 -24.66 -5.64
CA MET A 419 -13.72 -25.73 -6.35
C MET A 419 -13.63 -25.56 -7.88
N ILE A 420 -13.68 -24.33 -8.39
CA ILE A 420 -13.52 -24.06 -9.83
C ILE A 420 -12.13 -24.50 -10.30
N VAL A 421 -11.08 -24.16 -9.56
CA VAL A 421 -9.69 -24.58 -9.88
C VAL A 421 -9.55 -26.10 -9.84
N LEU A 422 -10.08 -26.77 -8.82
CA LEU A 422 -10.01 -28.24 -8.73
C LEU A 422 -10.73 -28.93 -9.89
N PHE A 423 -11.87 -28.38 -10.31
CA PHE A 423 -12.60 -28.90 -11.47
C PHE A 423 -11.81 -28.72 -12.77
N LEU A 424 -11.22 -27.54 -12.97
CA LEU A 424 -10.45 -27.22 -14.17
C LEU A 424 -9.14 -28.01 -14.25
N SER A 425 -8.36 -28.06 -13.17
CA SER A 425 -7.18 -28.91 -13.08
C SER A 425 -7.51 -30.39 -13.29
N GLY A 426 -8.64 -30.89 -12.76
CA GLY A 426 -9.13 -32.24 -13.02
C GLY A 426 -9.44 -32.48 -14.51
N MET A 427 -10.06 -31.52 -15.19
CA MET A 427 -10.32 -31.58 -16.62
C MET A 427 -9.03 -31.54 -17.45
N VAL A 428 -8.09 -30.66 -17.11
CA VAL A 428 -6.75 -30.57 -17.76
C VAL A 428 -6.00 -31.89 -17.57
N ALA A 429 -5.97 -32.43 -16.36
CA ALA A 429 -5.31 -33.70 -16.04
C ALA A 429 -5.96 -34.86 -16.82
N MET A 430 -7.29 -34.87 -16.97
CA MET A 430 -7.98 -35.85 -17.81
C MET A 430 -7.57 -35.71 -19.29
N ILE A 431 -7.49 -34.48 -19.82
CA ILE A 431 -7.06 -34.24 -21.20
C ILE A 431 -5.60 -34.69 -21.39
N MET A 432 -4.69 -34.31 -20.48
CA MET A 432 -3.28 -34.74 -20.51
C MET A 432 -3.13 -36.26 -20.37
N MET A 433 -3.85 -36.90 -19.46
CA MET A 433 -3.81 -38.36 -19.31
C MET A 433 -4.39 -39.06 -20.54
N ARG A 434 -5.52 -38.60 -21.06
CA ARG A 434 -6.14 -39.17 -22.25
C ARG A 434 -5.23 -39.03 -23.48
N THR A 435 -4.54 -37.91 -23.61
CA THR A 435 -3.60 -37.66 -24.71
C THR A 435 -2.34 -38.50 -24.58
N LEU A 436 -1.73 -38.54 -23.40
CA LEU A 436 -0.55 -39.35 -23.13
C LEU A 436 -0.83 -40.85 -23.32
N TYR A 437 -1.97 -41.36 -22.82
CA TYR A 437 -2.38 -42.75 -23.06
C TYR A 437 -2.62 -43.04 -24.54
N ARG A 438 -3.29 -42.14 -25.26
CA ARG A 438 -3.54 -42.30 -26.70
C ARG A 438 -2.24 -42.27 -27.50
N ASP A 439 -1.32 -41.38 -27.14
CA ASP A 439 -0.04 -41.23 -27.82
C ASP A 439 0.86 -42.45 -27.53
N ILE A 440 0.95 -42.93 -26.29
CA ILE A 440 1.68 -44.18 -25.95
C ILE A 440 1.08 -45.39 -26.67
N ALA A 441 -0.24 -45.52 -26.68
CA ALA A 441 -0.91 -46.63 -27.37
C ALA A 441 -0.64 -46.60 -28.89
N ASN A 442 -0.58 -45.41 -29.49
CA ASN A 442 -0.22 -45.23 -30.90
C ASN A 442 1.26 -45.52 -31.15
N TYR A 443 2.19 -45.09 -30.28
CA TYR A 443 3.61 -45.42 -30.39
C TYR A 443 3.86 -46.93 -30.34
N ASN A 444 3.19 -47.64 -29.43
CA ASN A 444 3.31 -49.10 -29.33
C ASN A 444 2.75 -49.84 -30.56
N GLN A 445 1.83 -49.22 -31.31
CA GLN A 445 1.32 -49.76 -32.57
C GLN A 445 2.24 -49.47 -33.78
N LEU A 446 3.08 -48.43 -33.69
CA LEU A 446 4.01 -48.03 -34.76
C LEU A 446 5.26 -48.93 -34.83
N GLU A 447 5.69 -49.55 -33.73
CA GLU A 447 6.76 -50.57 -33.78
C GLU A 447 6.38 -51.82 -34.60
N THR A 448 5.09 -52.01 -34.93
CA THR A 448 4.60 -53.20 -35.66
C THR A 448 4.25 -52.96 -37.13
N LYS A 449 4.31 -51.72 -37.64
CA LYS A 449 4.00 -51.40 -39.06
C LYS A 449 4.92 -50.30 -39.59
N ASP A 450 5.94 -50.70 -40.34
CA ASP A 450 6.59 -49.85 -41.34
C ASP A 450 5.54 -49.46 -42.40
N GLU A 451 4.92 -48.28 -42.27
CA GLU A 451 4.43 -47.45 -43.38
C GLU A 451 3.79 -46.14 -42.87
N ALA A 452 4.09 -45.06 -43.58
CA ALA A 452 3.64 -43.68 -43.40
C ALA A 452 2.18 -43.53 -42.91
N GLN A 453 2.00 -43.21 -41.63
CA GLN A 453 0.74 -42.70 -41.14
C GLN A 453 0.78 -41.17 -41.25
N GLU A 454 -0.19 -40.59 -41.96
CA GLU A 454 -0.46 -39.16 -41.93
C GLU A 454 -0.56 -38.72 -40.46
N GLU A 455 0.43 -37.97 -39.98
CA GLU A 455 0.36 -37.33 -38.66
C GLU A 455 -0.98 -36.60 -38.59
N THR A 456 -1.75 -36.71 -37.49
CA THR A 456 -3.05 -36.01 -37.37
C THR A 456 -3.02 -35.04 -36.18
N GLY A 457 -3.71 -33.91 -36.30
CA GLY A 457 -3.83 -32.90 -35.24
C GLY A 457 -2.59 -32.00 -35.06
N TRP A 458 -2.20 -31.75 -33.81
CA TRP A 458 -1.16 -30.77 -33.47
C TRP A 458 0.22 -31.08 -34.07
N LYS A 459 0.53 -32.37 -34.31
CA LYS A 459 1.77 -32.81 -34.95
C LYS A 459 1.91 -32.33 -36.40
N LEU A 460 0.81 -32.24 -37.16
CA LEU A 460 0.83 -31.64 -38.52
C LEU A 460 1.19 -30.15 -38.53
N VAL A 461 0.90 -29.48 -37.43
CA VAL A 461 0.95 -28.03 -37.33
C VAL A 461 2.25 -27.56 -36.68
N HIS A 462 3.06 -28.47 -36.13
CA HIS A 462 4.33 -28.17 -35.44
C HIS A 462 5.25 -27.24 -36.25
N GLY A 463 5.27 -27.39 -37.59
CA GLY A 463 6.04 -26.56 -38.51
C GLY A 463 5.48 -25.15 -38.79
N ASP A 464 4.29 -24.80 -38.30
CA ASP A 464 3.64 -23.48 -38.50
C ASP A 464 3.26 -22.78 -37.17
N VAL A 465 3.32 -23.46 -36.02
CA VAL A 465 2.96 -22.93 -34.68
C VAL A 465 3.73 -21.66 -34.30
N PHE A 466 5.03 -21.59 -34.64
CA PHE A 466 5.90 -20.47 -34.26
C PHE A 466 5.93 -19.33 -35.29
N ARG A 467 5.02 -19.33 -36.28
CA ARG A 467 4.95 -18.23 -37.25
C ARG A 467 4.62 -16.91 -36.54
N PRO A 468 5.30 -15.80 -36.89
CA PRO A 468 5.04 -14.52 -36.27
C PRO A 468 3.58 -14.08 -36.50
N PRO A 469 2.87 -13.63 -35.45
CA PRO A 469 1.48 -13.25 -35.56
C PRO A 469 1.30 -11.92 -36.30
N ILE A 470 0.09 -11.72 -36.82
CA ILE A 470 -0.34 -10.45 -37.38
C ILE A 470 -0.16 -9.36 -36.31
N ASN A 471 0.48 -8.23 -36.66
CA ASN A 471 0.79 -7.16 -35.71
C ASN A 471 1.60 -7.60 -34.48
N CYS A 472 2.63 -8.43 -34.67
CA CYS A 472 3.52 -8.91 -33.60
C CYS A 472 4.04 -7.81 -32.64
N GLY A 473 4.33 -6.61 -33.15
CA GLY A 473 4.79 -5.48 -32.34
C GLY A 473 3.76 -5.02 -31.30
N LEU A 474 2.46 -5.06 -31.62
CA LEU A 474 1.39 -4.66 -30.70
C LEU A 474 1.20 -5.70 -29.59
N LEU A 475 1.30 -6.99 -29.93
CA LEU A 475 1.30 -8.08 -28.96
C LEU A 475 2.46 -7.93 -27.96
N CYS A 476 3.68 -7.70 -28.46
CA CYS A 476 4.86 -7.51 -27.62
C CYS A 476 4.71 -6.31 -26.65
N VAL A 477 4.10 -5.22 -27.12
CA VAL A 477 3.83 -4.03 -26.30
C VAL A 477 2.85 -4.35 -25.17
N TYR A 478 1.76 -5.05 -25.46
CA TYR A 478 0.76 -5.44 -24.47
C TYR A 478 1.30 -6.46 -23.46
N VAL A 479 2.00 -7.49 -23.94
CA VAL A 479 2.63 -8.50 -23.09
C VAL A 479 3.66 -7.86 -22.16
N GLY A 480 4.50 -6.95 -22.65
CA GLY A 480 5.46 -6.25 -21.79
C GLY A 480 4.79 -5.34 -20.76
N THR A 481 3.72 -4.65 -21.15
CA THR A 481 2.92 -3.84 -20.21
C THR A 481 2.26 -4.74 -19.15
N GLY A 482 1.77 -5.92 -19.51
CA GLY A 482 1.17 -6.84 -18.55
C GLY A 482 2.17 -7.44 -17.58
N VAL A 483 3.43 -7.69 -17.98
CA VAL A 483 4.51 -8.05 -17.06
C VAL A 483 4.74 -6.93 -16.03
N GLN A 484 4.67 -5.67 -16.46
CA GLN A 484 4.78 -4.51 -15.57
C GLN A 484 3.64 -4.46 -14.54
N ILE A 485 2.40 -4.60 -15.00
CA ILE A 485 1.20 -4.60 -14.13
C ILE A 485 1.24 -5.80 -13.18
N PHE A 486 1.59 -6.98 -13.67
CA PHE A 486 1.70 -8.20 -12.88
C PHE A 486 2.73 -8.05 -11.76
N ALA A 487 3.95 -7.63 -12.09
CA ALA A 487 5.03 -7.44 -11.11
C ALA A 487 4.67 -6.34 -10.09
N MET A 488 4.09 -5.23 -10.54
CA MET A 488 3.60 -4.18 -9.65
C MET A 488 2.54 -4.71 -8.68
N THR A 489 1.56 -5.46 -9.18
CA THR A 489 0.45 -6.01 -8.38
C THR A 489 0.97 -7.02 -7.36
N LEU A 490 1.81 -7.96 -7.80
CA LEU A 490 2.40 -8.97 -6.94
C LEU A 490 3.23 -8.36 -5.79
N VAL A 491 4.14 -7.42 -6.11
CA VAL A 491 4.98 -6.77 -5.09
C VAL A 491 4.14 -5.92 -4.14
N THR A 492 3.11 -5.23 -4.65
CA THR A 492 2.18 -4.45 -3.81
C THR A 492 1.43 -5.36 -2.84
N MET A 493 0.94 -6.53 -3.30
CA MET A 493 0.24 -7.48 -2.45
C MET A 493 1.16 -8.08 -1.38
N ILE A 494 2.41 -8.41 -1.72
CA ILE A 494 3.39 -8.91 -0.75
C ILE A 494 3.63 -7.86 0.35
N PHE A 495 3.84 -6.60 -0.01
CA PHE A 495 3.99 -5.53 0.98
C PHE A 495 2.72 -5.27 1.79
N ALA A 496 1.53 -5.49 1.22
CA ALA A 496 0.27 -5.41 1.93
C ALA A 496 0.13 -6.54 2.97
N VAL A 497 0.45 -7.79 2.60
CA VAL A 497 0.41 -8.95 3.51
C VAL A 497 1.45 -8.84 4.63
N LEU A 498 2.63 -8.29 4.36
CA LEU A 498 3.65 -8.00 5.38
C LEU A 498 3.26 -6.83 6.33
N GLY A 499 2.14 -6.16 6.10
CA GLY A 499 1.64 -5.07 6.94
C GLY A 499 2.29 -3.70 6.71
N PHE A 500 3.22 -3.58 5.74
CA PHE A 500 3.89 -2.32 5.42
C PHE A 500 2.97 -1.28 4.79
N LEU A 501 1.88 -1.72 4.14
CA LEU A 501 0.89 -0.86 3.48
C LEU A 501 -0.44 -0.76 4.27
N SER A 502 -0.39 -0.88 5.59
CA SER A 502 -1.58 -0.77 6.43
C SER A 502 -2.27 0.62 6.26
N PRO A 503 -3.62 0.70 6.40
CA PRO A 503 -4.37 1.95 6.33
C PRO A 503 -3.87 3.07 7.26
N SER A 504 -3.09 2.69 8.29
CA SER A 504 -2.41 3.60 9.20
C SER A 504 -1.42 4.56 8.50
N ASN A 505 -0.81 4.12 7.38
CA ASN A 505 0.07 4.94 6.56
C ASN A 505 -0.73 5.57 5.41
N ARG A 506 -1.36 6.71 5.69
CA ARG A 506 -2.26 7.42 4.76
C ARG A 506 -1.53 7.78 3.46
N GLY A 507 -2.17 7.51 2.31
CA GLY A 507 -1.56 7.68 0.98
C GLY A 507 -0.40 6.73 0.64
N GLY A 508 0.04 5.88 1.58
CA GLY A 508 1.16 4.95 1.41
C GLY A 508 0.93 3.94 0.29
N LEU A 509 -0.27 3.35 0.21
CA LEU A 509 -0.63 2.40 -0.86
C LEU A 509 -0.49 3.04 -2.25
N MET A 510 -1.07 4.23 -2.45
CA MET A 510 -1.05 4.92 -3.76
C MET A 510 0.36 5.36 -4.15
N THR A 511 1.14 5.88 -3.20
CA THR A 511 2.55 6.23 -3.46
C THR A 511 3.38 5.01 -3.82
N ALA A 512 3.21 3.90 -3.09
CA ALA A 512 3.89 2.64 -3.38
C ALA A 512 3.54 2.13 -4.79
N MET A 513 2.25 2.14 -5.16
CA MET A 513 1.82 1.71 -6.50
C MET A 513 2.44 2.57 -7.61
N VAL A 514 2.47 3.90 -7.48
CA VAL A 514 3.08 4.79 -8.48
C VAL A 514 4.59 4.57 -8.58
N LEU A 515 5.29 4.41 -7.46
CA LEU A 515 6.74 4.15 -7.47
C LEU A 515 7.05 2.77 -8.05
N LEU A 516 6.33 1.73 -7.63
CA LEU A 516 6.48 0.37 -8.16
C LEU A 516 6.17 0.34 -9.65
N TRP A 517 5.15 1.05 -10.12
CA TRP A 517 4.87 1.19 -11.56
C TRP A 517 6.10 1.69 -12.33
N VAL A 518 6.74 2.76 -11.85
CA VAL A 518 7.93 3.33 -12.49
C VAL A 518 9.09 2.34 -12.50
N PHE A 519 9.39 1.69 -11.37
CA PHE A 519 10.49 0.72 -11.29
C PHE A 519 10.26 -0.54 -12.13
N MET A 520 9.03 -1.04 -12.17
CA MET A 520 8.68 -2.21 -12.97
C MET A 520 8.73 -1.95 -14.49
N GLY A 521 8.87 -0.69 -14.91
CA GLY A 521 9.09 -0.32 -16.31
C GLY A 521 10.32 -0.99 -16.95
N LEU A 522 11.35 -1.32 -16.15
CA LEU A 522 12.51 -2.09 -16.60
C LEU A 522 12.11 -3.46 -17.14
N PHE A 523 11.28 -4.19 -16.39
CA PHE A 523 10.80 -5.52 -16.80
C PHE A 523 9.87 -5.46 -18.01
N ALA A 524 9.11 -4.36 -18.14
CA ALA A 524 8.25 -4.10 -19.28
C ALA A 524 9.05 -4.00 -20.59
N GLY A 525 10.12 -3.20 -20.58
CA GLY A 525 11.00 -3.03 -21.74
C GLY A 525 11.78 -4.30 -22.07
N TYR A 526 12.25 -5.01 -21.04
CA TYR A 526 12.98 -6.27 -21.21
C TYR A 526 12.13 -7.33 -21.91
N SER A 527 10.93 -7.58 -21.39
CA SER A 527 10.02 -8.60 -21.92
C SER A 527 9.49 -8.25 -23.31
N SER A 528 9.12 -6.99 -23.57
CA SER A 528 8.61 -6.58 -24.87
C SER A 528 9.65 -6.69 -25.99
N VAL A 529 10.88 -6.21 -25.75
CA VAL A 529 11.95 -6.27 -26.76
C VAL A 529 12.44 -7.68 -26.97
N ARG A 530 12.55 -8.49 -25.90
CA ARG A 530 12.99 -9.87 -26.03
C ARG A 530 12.01 -10.70 -26.84
N LEU A 531 10.71 -10.61 -26.55
CA LEU A 531 9.68 -11.29 -27.33
C LEU A 531 9.69 -10.81 -28.79
N TYR A 532 9.85 -9.50 -29.02
CA TYR A 532 9.92 -8.95 -30.37
C TYR A 532 11.14 -9.48 -31.15
N LYS A 533 12.27 -9.67 -30.46
CA LYS A 533 13.48 -10.26 -31.04
C LYS A 533 13.28 -11.73 -31.39
N THR A 534 12.60 -12.51 -30.54
CA THR A 534 12.20 -13.90 -30.83
C THR A 534 11.35 -13.96 -32.10
N LEU A 535 10.41 -13.02 -32.26
CA LEU A 535 9.56 -12.91 -33.46
C LEU A 535 10.27 -12.27 -34.68
N ARG A 536 11.60 -12.32 -34.73
CA ARG A 536 12.46 -11.82 -35.84
C ARG A 536 12.36 -10.31 -36.09
N GLY A 537 11.95 -9.53 -35.10
CA GLY A 537 11.87 -8.08 -35.16
C GLY A 537 13.22 -7.38 -34.93
N THR A 538 13.53 -6.37 -35.76
CA THR A 538 14.80 -5.63 -35.71
C THR A 538 14.70 -4.24 -35.05
N GLU A 539 13.54 -3.58 -35.15
CA GLU A 539 13.30 -2.21 -34.66
C GLU A 539 13.04 -2.11 -33.13
N TRP A 540 13.97 -2.57 -32.30
CA TRP A 540 13.78 -2.63 -30.84
C TRP A 540 13.46 -1.27 -30.19
N LYS A 541 14.06 -0.17 -30.69
CA LYS A 541 13.83 1.19 -30.18
C LYS A 541 12.37 1.62 -30.35
N ARG A 542 11.74 1.28 -31.48
CA ARG A 542 10.36 1.65 -31.79
C ARG A 542 9.37 0.90 -30.92
N ILE A 543 9.61 -0.39 -30.67
CA ILE A 543 8.79 -1.20 -29.76
C ILE A 543 8.89 -0.70 -28.32
N THR A 544 10.11 -0.44 -27.86
CA THR A 544 10.36 0.13 -26.52
C THR A 544 9.60 1.45 -26.33
N LEU A 545 9.65 2.36 -27.31
CA LEU A 545 8.92 3.62 -27.26
C LEU A 545 7.40 3.40 -27.20
N ARG A 546 6.87 2.47 -27.99
CA ARG A 546 5.44 2.11 -27.95
C ARG A 546 5.05 1.52 -26.59
N THR A 547 5.87 0.65 -26.00
CA THR A 547 5.65 0.12 -24.64
C THR A 547 5.60 1.22 -23.59
N ALA A 548 6.50 2.20 -23.67
CA ALA A 548 6.58 3.27 -22.69
C ALA A 548 5.43 4.30 -22.78
N LEU A 549 4.80 4.44 -23.96
CA LEU A 549 3.82 5.51 -24.22
C LEU A 549 2.37 5.03 -24.33
N MET A 550 2.12 3.83 -24.85
CA MET A 550 0.77 3.43 -25.25
C MET A 550 -0.17 3.28 -24.05
N PHE A 551 0.17 2.44 -23.08
CA PHE A 551 -0.68 2.21 -21.91
C PHE A 551 -0.76 3.43 -20.98
N PRO A 552 0.37 4.03 -20.53
CA PRO A 552 0.32 5.25 -19.73
C PRO A 552 -0.37 6.43 -20.44
N GLY A 553 -0.20 6.55 -21.76
CA GLY A 553 -0.82 7.62 -22.55
C GLY A 553 -2.33 7.51 -22.61
N ILE A 554 -2.87 6.30 -22.81
CA ILE A 554 -4.32 6.06 -22.77
C ILE A 554 -4.85 6.36 -21.36
N LEU A 555 -4.19 5.86 -20.32
CA LEU A 555 -4.60 6.12 -18.93
C LEU A 555 -4.57 7.62 -18.60
N PHE A 556 -3.51 8.31 -18.99
CA PHE A 556 -3.38 9.74 -18.76
C PHE A 556 -4.43 10.55 -19.53
N ALA A 557 -4.77 10.17 -20.76
CA ALA A 557 -5.81 10.83 -21.54
C ALA A 557 -7.20 10.69 -20.88
N VAL A 558 -7.58 9.47 -20.47
CA VAL A 558 -8.85 9.26 -19.75
C VAL A 558 -8.82 10.02 -18.41
N PHE A 559 -7.76 9.88 -17.63
CA PHE A 559 -7.59 10.58 -16.36
C PHE A 559 -7.67 12.10 -16.50
N PHE A 560 -7.07 12.68 -17.55
CA PHE A 560 -7.10 14.11 -17.83
C PHE A 560 -8.53 14.59 -18.10
N VAL A 561 -9.30 13.86 -18.92
CA VAL A 561 -10.71 14.18 -19.20
C VAL A 561 -11.55 14.13 -17.93
N LEU A 562 -11.39 13.06 -17.13
CA LEU A 562 -12.09 12.93 -15.85
C LEU A 562 -11.72 14.08 -14.90
N ASN A 563 -10.44 14.42 -14.78
CA ASN A 563 -9.97 15.50 -13.92
C ASN A 563 -10.50 16.88 -14.37
N ALA A 564 -10.62 17.12 -15.69
CA ALA A 564 -11.22 18.34 -16.23
C ALA A 564 -12.70 18.49 -15.84
N LEU A 565 -13.46 17.39 -15.80
CA LEU A 565 -14.86 17.40 -15.32
C LEU A 565 -14.92 17.73 -13.82
N ILE A 566 -14.01 17.18 -13.01
CA ILE A 566 -13.96 17.47 -11.56
C ILE A 566 -13.61 18.94 -11.31
N TRP A 567 -12.71 19.54 -12.10
CA TRP A 567 -12.43 20.97 -12.05
C TRP A 567 -13.67 21.83 -12.38
N GLY A 568 -14.48 21.41 -13.37
CA GLY A 568 -15.73 22.08 -13.73
C GLY A 568 -16.71 22.20 -12.54
N GLU A 569 -16.75 21.17 -11.70
CA GLU A 569 -17.61 21.11 -10.50
C GLU A 569 -16.99 21.79 -9.25
N LYS A 570 -15.78 22.36 -9.35
CA LYS A 570 -15.03 22.95 -8.22
C LYS A 570 -14.86 21.98 -7.03
N SER A 571 -14.71 20.69 -7.33
CA SER A 571 -14.52 19.64 -6.33
C SER A 571 -13.06 19.54 -5.90
N SER A 572 -12.83 19.21 -4.62
CA SER A 572 -11.50 19.05 -4.04
C SER A 572 -10.78 17.77 -4.46
N GLY A 573 -11.53 16.85 -5.07
CA GLY A 573 -11.00 15.62 -5.66
C GLY A 573 -10.19 15.86 -6.93
N ALA A 574 -10.24 17.08 -7.47
CA ALA A 574 -9.45 17.41 -8.65
C ALA A 574 -7.96 17.46 -8.28
N VAL A 575 -7.17 16.68 -9.00
CA VAL A 575 -5.72 16.69 -8.84
C VAL A 575 -5.22 18.05 -9.35
N PRO A 576 -4.49 18.83 -8.52
CA PRO A 576 -4.03 20.14 -8.91
C PRO A 576 -3.00 20.05 -10.05
N PHE A 577 -2.94 21.10 -10.87
CA PHE A 577 -2.09 21.14 -12.07
C PHE A 577 -0.62 20.83 -11.79
N GLY A 578 -0.09 21.31 -10.65
CA GLY A 578 1.30 21.02 -10.24
C GLY A 578 1.58 19.52 -10.04
N THR A 579 0.63 18.78 -9.47
CA THR A 579 0.77 17.31 -9.31
C THR A 579 0.68 16.60 -10.65
N MET A 580 -0.20 17.05 -11.56
CA MET A 580 -0.27 16.48 -12.91
C MET A 580 1.05 16.70 -13.66
N PHE A 581 1.61 17.90 -13.57
CA PHE A 581 2.92 18.21 -14.16
C PHE A 581 4.03 17.34 -13.54
N ALA A 582 4.01 17.12 -12.22
CA ALA A 582 4.95 16.23 -11.54
C ALA A 582 4.82 14.76 -12.03
N LEU A 583 3.61 14.26 -12.25
CA LEU A 583 3.38 12.92 -12.83
C LEU A 583 3.93 12.81 -14.25
N VAL A 584 3.76 13.84 -15.08
CA VAL A 584 4.33 13.88 -16.43
C VAL A 584 5.86 13.89 -16.38
N CYS A 585 6.45 14.67 -15.46
CA CYS A 585 7.90 14.66 -15.24
C CYS A 585 8.41 13.30 -14.75
N LEU A 586 7.68 12.63 -13.85
CA LEU A 586 8.00 11.28 -13.41
C LEU A 586 7.92 10.27 -14.56
N TRP A 587 6.91 10.40 -15.43
CA TRP A 587 6.70 9.54 -16.59
C TRP A 587 7.81 9.69 -17.63
N PHE A 588 8.06 10.90 -18.15
CA PHE A 588 9.08 11.12 -19.18
C PHE A 588 10.51 11.17 -18.63
N GLY A 589 10.69 11.64 -17.40
CA GLY A 589 12.01 11.83 -16.78
C GLY A 589 12.60 10.56 -16.18
N ILE A 590 11.77 9.62 -15.69
CA ILE A 590 12.26 8.39 -15.04
C ILE A 590 11.70 7.14 -15.72
N SER A 591 10.38 7.03 -15.88
CA SER A 591 9.75 5.79 -16.37
C SER A 591 10.17 5.44 -17.80
N VAL A 592 10.09 6.40 -18.75
CA VAL A 592 10.49 6.17 -20.15
C VAL A 592 11.95 5.72 -20.25
N PRO A 593 12.96 6.43 -19.67
CA PRO A 593 14.34 5.95 -19.66
C PRO A 593 14.51 4.56 -19.07
N LEU A 594 13.80 4.21 -17.99
CA LEU A 594 13.90 2.90 -17.37
C LEU A 594 13.40 1.78 -18.29
N VAL A 595 12.31 2.02 -19.04
CA VAL A 595 11.82 1.10 -20.07
C VAL A 595 12.88 0.94 -21.18
N PHE A 596 13.57 2.02 -21.57
CA PHE A 596 14.67 1.95 -22.54
C PHE A 596 15.87 1.15 -22.06
N VAL A 597 16.24 1.27 -20.78
CA VAL A 597 17.29 0.42 -20.17
C VAL A 597 16.86 -1.05 -20.24
N GLY A 598 15.61 -1.36 -19.89
CA GLY A 598 15.06 -2.71 -19.97
C GLY A 598 15.07 -3.26 -21.40
N GLY A 599 14.62 -2.47 -22.36
CA GLY A 599 14.63 -2.81 -23.78
C GLY A 599 16.04 -3.04 -24.33
N TYR A 600 17.00 -2.21 -23.93
CA TYR A 600 18.41 -2.41 -24.28
C TYR A 600 18.96 -3.74 -23.74
N MET A 601 18.68 -4.07 -22.47
CA MET A 601 19.05 -5.37 -21.89
C MET A 601 18.39 -6.54 -22.62
N GLY A 602 17.11 -6.42 -22.97
CA GLY A 602 16.38 -7.42 -23.75
C GLY A 602 16.97 -7.62 -25.15
N SER A 603 17.41 -6.54 -25.80
CA SER A 603 18.04 -6.60 -27.12
C SER A 603 19.40 -7.31 -27.12
N LYS A 604 20.16 -7.19 -26.03
CA LYS A 604 21.49 -7.83 -25.87
C LYS A 604 21.40 -9.32 -25.57
N LYS A 605 20.31 -9.78 -24.97
CA LYS A 605 20.15 -11.20 -24.63
C LYS A 605 20.05 -12.04 -25.92
N MET A 606 20.49 -13.30 -25.86
CA MET A 606 20.38 -14.24 -26.97
C MET A 606 18.91 -14.45 -27.35
N VAL A 607 18.69 -14.73 -28.64
CA VAL A 607 17.35 -15.04 -29.15
C VAL A 607 16.90 -16.36 -28.53
N ILE A 608 15.64 -16.46 -28.13
CA ILE A 608 15.05 -17.74 -27.76
C ILE A 608 14.92 -18.54 -29.05
N GLU A 609 15.70 -19.62 -29.18
CA GLU A 609 15.62 -20.48 -30.37
C GLU A 609 14.27 -21.19 -30.40
N GLU A 610 13.57 -21.07 -31.54
CA GLU A 610 12.32 -21.79 -31.77
C GLU A 610 12.65 -23.27 -31.90
N PRO A 611 11.90 -24.17 -31.23
CA PRO A 611 12.24 -25.59 -31.21
C PRO A 611 12.09 -26.25 -32.58
N VAL A 612 11.29 -25.66 -33.45
CA VAL A 612 11.02 -26.15 -34.80
C VAL A 612 11.20 -25.01 -35.79
N LYS A 613 11.89 -25.28 -36.91
CA LYS A 613 11.98 -24.34 -38.02
C LYS A 613 10.65 -24.26 -38.74
N THR A 614 10.16 -23.03 -38.93
CA THR A 614 8.90 -22.77 -39.64
C THR A 614 8.96 -23.18 -41.11
N ASN A 615 7.91 -23.82 -41.62
CA ASN A 615 7.74 -24.13 -43.04
C ASN A 615 7.65 -22.87 -43.91
N LYS A 616 8.12 -22.95 -45.16
CA LYS A 616 8.11 -21.82 -46.10
C LYS A 616 6.70 -21.42 -46.54
N ILE A 617 5.83 -22.41 -46.77
CA ILE A 617 4.46 -22.22 -47.23
C ILE A 617 3.53 -22.47 -46.04
N PRO A 618 2.64 -21.51 -45.69
CA PRO A 618 1.68 -21.71 -44.63
C PRO A 618 0.64 -22.75 -45.03
N ARG A 619 0.33 -23.70 -44.14
CA ARG A 619 -0.75 -24.66 -44.35
C ARG A 619 -2.12 -23.95 -44.33
N GLN A 620 -3.06 -24.48 -45.14
CA GLN A 620 -4.45 -24.02 -45.14
C GLN A 620 -5.18 -24.56 -43.89
N ILE A 621 -5.88 -23.67 -43.19
CA ILE A 621 -6.64 -24.01 -41.97
C ILE A 621 -8.01 -24.58 -42.39
N PRO A 622 -8.45 -25.72 -41.84
CA PRO A 622 -9.76 -26.30 -42.13
C PRO A 622 -10.90 -25.44 -41.57
N GLU A 623 -12.13 -25.64 -42.07
CA GLU A 623 -13.30 -24.94 -41.53
C GLU A 623 -13.59 -25.39 -40.09
N LEU A 624 -13.56 -24.46 -39.14
CA LEU A 624 -13.80 -24.76 -37.73
C LEU A 624 -15.30 -24.87 -37.42
N PRO A 625 -15.69 -25.81 -36.53
CA PRO A 625 -17.04 -25.85 -35.95
C PRO A 625 -17.43 -24.52 -35.29
N TRP A 626 -18.73 -24.24 -35.22
CA TRP A 626 -19.26 -22.96 -34.73
C TRP A 626 -18.75 -22.59 -33.32
N TYR A 627 -18.59 -23.57 -32.42
CA TYR A 627 -18.13 -23.37 -31.05
C TYR A 627 -16.61 -23.15 -30.94
N MET A 628 -15.84 -23.46 -31.99
CA MET A 628 -14.41 -23.17 -32.07
C MET A 628 -14.10 -21.87 -32.82
N LYS A 629 -15.12 -21.16 -33.31
CA LYS A 629 -14.92 -19.84 -33.92
C LYS A 629 -14.26 -18.89 -32.91
N PRO A 630 -13.30 -18.04 -33.34
CA PRO A 630 -12.49 -17.23 -32.44
C PRO A 630 -13.31 -16.38 -31.46
N ALA A 631 -14.34 -15.67 -31.94
CA ALA A 631 -15.15 -14.77 -31.10
C ALA A 631 -15.88 -15.53 -29.97
N PHE A 632 -16.46 -16.69 -30.27
CA PHE A 632 -17.21 -17.47 -29.30
C PHE A 632 -16.29 -18.13 -28.26
N SER A 633 -15.20 -18.73 -28.73
CA SER A 633 -14.19 -19.37 -27.87
C SER A 633 -13.54 -18.38 -26.90
N ILE A 634 -13.21 -17.16 -27.38
CA ILE A 634 -12.64 -16.09 -26.56
C ILE A 634 -13.61 -15.64 -25.47
N LEU A 635 -14.90 -15.47 -25.78
CA LEU A 635 -15.89 -15.03 -24.81
C LEU A 635 -16.13 -16.08 -23.72
N ILE A 636 -16.32 -17.34 -24.09
CA ILE A 636 -16.51 -18.43 -23.12
C ILE A 636 -15.32 -18.57 -22.17
N GLY A 637 -14.09 -18.48 -22.69
CA GLY A 637 -12.88 -18.58 -21.88
C GLY A 637 -12.79 -17.52 -20.78
N GLY A 638 -13.41 -16.35 -20.96
CA GLY A 638 -13.38 -15.27 -19.97
C GLY A 638 -14.33 -15.45 -18.78
N ILE A 639 -15.35 -16.31 -18.89
CA ILE A 639 -16.39 -16.48 -17.87
C ILE A 639 -15.80 -17.07 -16.58
N LEU A 640 -14.93 -18.07 -16.70
CA LEU A 640 -14.41 -18.81 -15.56
C LEU A 640 -13.39 -18.01 -14.73
N PRO A 641 -12.39 -17.32 -15.32
CA PRO A 641 -11.54 -16.40 -14.57
C PRO A 641 -12.32 -15.27 -13.90
N PHE A 642 -13.38 -14.76 -14.54
CA PHE A 642 -14.27 -13.78 -13.91
C PHE A 642 -15.04 -14.36 -12.72
N GLY A 643 -15.60 -15.56 -12.88
CA GLY A 643 -16.32 -16.26 -11.80
C GLY A 643 -15.45 -16.49 -10.57
N ALA A 644 -14.15 -16.77 -10.75
CA ALA A 644 -13.20 -16.99 -9.67
C ALA A 644 -12.94 -15.73 -8.80
N VAL A 645 -13.14 -14.53 -9.34
CA VAL A 645 -12.88 -13.25 -8.65
C VAL A 645 -14.14 -12.46 -8.29
N PHE A 646 -15.31 -12.90 -8.76
CA PHE A 646 -16.57 -12.15 -8.71
C PHE A 646 -16.95 -11.68 -7.30
N ILE A 647 -16.84 -12.56 -6.29
CA ILE A 647 -17.24 -12.23 -4.91
C ILE A 647 -16.26 -11.23 -4.28
N GLU A 648 -14.96 -11.42 -4.42
CA GLU A 648 -13.98 -10.43 -3.91
C GLU A 648 -14.10 -9.10 -4.65
N LEU A 649 -14.41 -9.13 -5.94
CA LEU A 649 -14.66 -7.92 -6.71
C LEU A 649 -15.83 -7.11 -6.14
N PHE A 650 -16.90 -7.75 -5.68
CA PHE A 650 -18.00 -7.05 -4.99
C PHE A 650 -17.52 -6.29 -3.75
N PHE A 651 -16.65 -6.89 -2.93
CA PHE A 651 -16.08 -6.26 -1.75
C PHE A 651 -15.11 -5.13 -2.09
N ILE A 652 -14.29 -5.30 -3.13
CA ILE A 652 -13.39 -4.25 -3.63
C ILE A 652 -14.20 -3.04 -4.10
N LEU A 653 -15.24 -3.24 -4.91
CA LEU A 653 -16.10 -2.15 -5.40
C LEU A 653 -16.84 -1.45 -4.27
N THR A 654 -17.34 -2.22 -3.31
CA THR A 654 -18.00 -1.68 -2.10
C THR A 654 -17.04 -0.83 -1.28
N SER A 655 -15.79 -1.28 -1.10
CA SER A 655 -14.79 -0.53 -0.35
C SER A 655 -14.41 0.79 -1.04
N ILE A 656 -14.17 0.75 -2.35
CA ILE A 656 -13.78 1.93 -3.14
C ILE A 656 -14.90 2.96 -3.22
N TRP A 657 -16.14 2.53 -3.49
CA TRP A 657 -17.25 3.45 -3.78
C TRP A 657 -18.12 3.77 -2.56
N LEU A 658 -18.20 2.92 -1.54
CA LEU A 658 -18.97 3.23 -0.32
C LEU A 658 -18.11 3.78 0.83
N ASN A 659 -16.83 4.13 0.55
CA ASN A 659 -15.86 4.66 1.51
C ASN A 659 -15.69 3.77 2.75
N GLN A 660 -15.67 2.45 2.54
CA GLN A 660 -15.39 1.46 3.59
C GLN A 660 -13.94 0.97 3.46
N PHE A 661 -13.31 0.62 4.59
CA PHE A 661 -11.94 0.10 4.57
C PHE A 661 -11.94 -1.39 4.19
N TYR A 662 -11.26 -1.72 3.10
CA TYR A 662 -10.89 -3.10 2.80
C TYR A 662 -9.65 -3.46 3.61
N TYR A 663 -9.80 -4.35 4.61
CA TYR A 663 -8.69 -4.71 5.50
C TYR A 663 -8.10 -6.10 5.23
N ILE A 664 -8.77 -6.93 4.42
CA ILE A 664 -8.39 -8.34 4.32
C ILE A 664 -7.48 -8.63 3.13
N PHE A 665 -6.32 -7.98 3.14
CA PHE A 665 -5.28 -8.13 2.11
C PHE A 665 -4.78 -9.59 1.95
N GLY A 666 -4.87 -10.40 3.01
CA GLY A 666 -4.53 -11.83 2.96
C GLY A 666 -5.44 -12.62 2.01
N PHE A 667 -6.77 -12.45 2.13
CA PHE A 667 -7.72 -13.12 1.23
C PHE A 667 -7.56 -12.62 -0.21
N LEU A 668 -7.34 -11.32 -0.40
CA LEU A 668 -7.07 -10.73 -1.71
C LEU A 668 -5.86 -11.36 -2.41
N PHE A 669 -4.79 -11.65 -1.66
CA PHE A 669 -3.62 -12.33 -2.19
C PHE A 669 -3.92 -13.76 -2.65
N ILE A 670 -4.68 -14.53 -1.86
CA ILE A 670 -5.10 -15.90 -2.22
C ILE A 670 -5.97 -15.89 -3.48
N VAL A 671 -6.95 -14.98 -3.56
CA VAL A 671 -7.81 -14.86 -4.74
C VAL A 671 -7.03 -14.41 -5.97
N PHE A 672 -6.02 -13.55 -5.80
CA PHE A 672 -5.10 -13.21 -6.90
C PHE A 672 -4.33 -14.43 -7.42
N LEU A 673 -3.85 -15.33 -6.55
CA LEU A 673 -3.20 -16.58 -6.97
C LEU A 673 -4.17 -17.51 -7.72
N ILE A 674 -5.40 -17.64 -7.22
CA ILE A 674 -6.47 -18.42 -7.88
C ILE A 674 -6.76 -17.84 -9.27
N LEU A 675 -6.81 -16.52 -9.41
CA LEU A 675 -6.99 -15.86 -10.71
C LEU A 675 -5.86 -16.23 -11.68
N VAL A 676 -4.60 -16.20 -11.23
CA VAL A 676 -3.45 -16.56 -12.08
C VAL A 676 -3.57 -18.00 -12.59
N ILE A 677 -3.91 -18.95 -11.69
CA ILE A 677 -4.06 -20.37 -12.03
C ILE A 677 -5.23 -20.58 -13.01
N THR A 678 -6.40 -20.00 -12.71
CA THR A 678 -7.58 -20.15 -13.59
C THR A 678 -7.38 -19.53 -14.98
N CYS A 679 -6.70 -18.37 -15.06
CA CYS A 679 -6.32 -17.78 -16.34
C CYS A 679 -5.36 -18.69 -17.12
N ALA A 680 -4.38 -19.31 -16.45
CA ALA A 680 -3.44 -20.22 -17.10
C ALA A 680 -4.16 -21.48 -17.63
N GLU A 681 -4.91 -22.17 -16.77
CA GLU A 681 -5.58 -23.44 -17.11
C GLU A 681 -6.55 -23.32 -18.28
N ILE A 682 -7.44 -22.31 -18.25
CA ILE A 682 -8.41 -22.12 -19.33
C ILE A 682 -7.73 -21.80 -20.66
N THR A 683 -6.67 -21.01 -20.62
CA THR A 683 -5.96 -20.61 -21.83
C THR A 683 -5.21 -21.80 -22.43
N MET A 684 -4.55 -22.63 -21.60
CA MET A 684 -3.91 -23.87 -22.03
C MET A 684 -4.91 -24.84 -22.66
N VAL A 685 -6.04 -25.11 -22.00
CA VAL A 685 -7.07 -26.03 -22.52
C VAL A 685 -7.63 -25.57 -23.87
N LEU A 686 -7.97 -24.28 -24.00
CA LEU A 686 -8.52 -23.75 -25.24
C LEU A 686 -7.48 -23.67 -26.35
N CYS A 687 -6.21 -23.38 -26.03
CA CYS A 687 -5.10 -23.44 -26.97
C CYS A 687 -4.86 -24.88 -27.45
N TYR A 688 -4.90 -25.85 -26.54
CA TYR A 688 -4.77 -27.27 -26.88
C TYR A 688 -5.85 -27.72 -27.86
N PHE A 689 -7.13 -27.42 -27.58
CA PHE A 689 -8.22 -27.76 -28.51
C PHE A 689 -8.12 -27.03 -29.84
N GLN A 690 -7.62 -25.79 -29.85
CA GLN A 690 -7.33 -25.04 -31.07
C GLN A 690 -6.25 -25.73 -31.91
N LEU A 691 -5.13 -26.12 -31.30
CA LEU A 691 -4.04 -26.82 -32.00
C LEU A 691 -4.47 -28.20 -32.50
N CYS A 692 -5.32 -28.90 -31.76
CA CYS A 692 -5.95 -30.15 -32.21
C CYS A 692 -6.86 -29.97 -33.42
N SER A 693 -7.42 -28.77 -33.60
CA SER A 693 -8.27 -28.40 -34.74
C SER A 693 -7.48 -27.85 -35.94
N GLU A 694 -6.15 -28.04 -35.94
CA GLU A 694 -5.22 -27.60 -36.98
C GLU A 694 -5.14 -26.06 -37.18
N ASP A 695 -5.55 -25.27 -36.19
CA ASP A 695 -5.44 -23.80 -36.23
C ASP A 695 -4.20 -23.31 -35.46
N TYR A 696 -3.19 -22.79 -36.17
CA TYR A 696 -1.96 -22.27 -35.57
C TYR A 696 -2.04 -20.79 -35.15
N TYR A 697 -3.16 -20.08 -35.31
CA TYR A 697 -3.28 -18.68 -34.90
C TYR A 697 -3.56 -18.52 -33.40
N TRP A 698 -2.71 -19.12 -32.57
CA TRP A 698 -2.90 -19.17 -31.12
C TRP A 698 -2.42 -17.90 -30.40
N TRP A 699 -1.41 -17.18 -30.91
CA TRP A 699 -0.78 -16.03 -30.23
C TRP A 699 -1.76 -14.98 -29.68
N TRP A 700 -2.60 -14.40 -30.54
CA TRP A 700 -3.62 -13.43 -30.14
C TRP A 700 -4.78 -14.09 -29.42
N ARG A 701 -5.12 -15.31 -29.81
CA ARG A 701 -6.26 -16.03 -29.24
C ARG A 701 -6.01 -16.37 -27.77
N ALA A 702 -4.82 -16.85 -27.41
CA ALA A 702 -4.41 -17.09 -26.04
C ALA A 702 -4.49 -15.80 -25.19
N TYR A 703 -3.93 -14.70 -25.70
CA TYR A 703 -4.00 -13.41 -25.01
C TYR A 703 -5.45 -12.94 -24.80
N LEU A 704 -6.29 -13.03 -25.83
CA LEU A 704 -7.67 -12.55 -25.78
C LEU A 704 -8.59 -13.44 -24.94
N THR A 705 -8.36 -14.75 -24.89
CA THR A 705 -9.16 -15.71 -24.13
C THR A 705 -9.13 -15.41 -22.62
N ALA A 706 -7.95 -15.22 -22.03
CA ALA A 706 -7.87 -14.79 -20.63
C ALA A 706 -8.28 -13.31 -20.48
N GLY A 707 -7.90 -12.46 -21.43
CA GLY A 707 -8.20 -11.03 -21.42
C GLY A 707 -9.69 -10.71 -21.42
N SER A 708 -10.53 -11.53 -22.07
CA SER A 708 -11.98 -11.31 -22.19
C SER A 708 -12.71 -11.29 -20.84
N SER A 709 -12.11 -11.85 -19.78
CA SER A 709 -12.58 -11.69 -18.39
C SER A 709 -12.81 -10.23 -17.97
N SER A 710 -12.04 -9.28 -18.53
CA SER A 710 -12.22 -7.84 -18.33
C SER A 710 -13.53 -7.26 -18.85
N LEU A 711 -14.11 -7.86 -19.91
CA LEU A 711 -15.41 -7.46 -20.43
C LEU A 711 -16.51 -7.79 -19.43
N TYR A 712 -16.45 -8.99 -18.83
CA TYR A 712 -17.37 -9.39 -17.77
C TYR A 712 -17.22 -8.52 -16.53
N PHE A 713 -15.99 -8.15 -16.18
CA PHE A 713 -15.73 -7.17 -15.14
C PHE A 713 -16.41 -5.81 -15.45
N PHE A 714 -16.25 -5.29 -16.67
CA PHE A 714 -16.90 -4.03 -17.03
C PHE A 714 -18.44 -4.13 -17.02
N LEU A 715 -19.01 -5.21 -17.56
CA LEU A 715 -20.46 -5.46 -17.52
C LEU A 715 -20.99 -5.57 -16.09
N TYR A 716 -20.24 -6.23 -15.20
CA TYR A 716 -20.59 -6.29 -13.79
C TYR A 716 -20.54 -4.91 -13.14
N SER A 717 -19.58 -4.05 -13.50
CA SER A 717 -19.54 -2.68 -13.02
C SER A 717 -20.79 -1.88 -13.42
N VAL A 718 -21.34 -2.13 -14.61
CA VAL A 718 -22.61 -1.53 -15.05
C VAL A 718 -23.76 -2.06 -14.20
N PHE A 719 -23.83 -3.37 -13.97
CA PHE A 719 -24.84 -3.96 -13.09
C PHE A 719 -24.75 -3.42 -11.66
N TYR A 720 -23.54 -3.29 -11.12
CA TYR A 720 -23.28 -2.75 -9.78
C TYR A 720 -23.74 -1.30 -9.66
N PHE A 721 -23.54 -0.48 -10.71
CA PHE A 721 -24.01 0.90 -10.76
C PHE A 721 -25.52 1.01 -10.56
N PHE A 722 -26.32 0.18 -11.24
CA PHE A 722 -27.78 0.25 -11.14
C PHE A 722 -28.36 -0.47 -9.92
N SER A 723 -27.68 -1.46 -9.37
CA SER A 723 -28.21 -2.30 -8.29
C SER A 723 -27.78 -1.87 -6.89
N LYS A 724 -26.60 -1.27 -6.73
CA LYS A 724 -26.01 -0.93 -5.42
C LYS A 724 -25.72 0.55 -5.22
N LEU A 725 -25.37 1.28 -6.29
CA LEU A 725 -24.98 2.68 -6.19
C LEU A 725 -26.20 3.60 -6.40
N GLU A 726 -26.47 4.44 -5.43
CA GLU A 726 -27.52 5.48 -5.51
C GLU A 726 -26.94 6.79 -6.07
N ILE A 727 -26.23 6.72 -7.20
CA ILE A 727 -25.59 7.90 -7.78
C ILE A 727 -26.64 8.76 -8.50
N THR A 728 -26.77 10.03 -8.07
CA THR A 728 -27.78 10.95 -8.60
C THR A 728 -27.26 11.88 -9.70
N LYS A 729 -25.96 12.24 -9.66
CA LYS A 729 -25.38 13.24 -10.56
C LYS A 729 -24.71 12.61 -11.77
N LEU A 730 -24.91 13.24 -12.94
CA LEU A 730 -24.35 12.78 -14.22
C LEU A 730 -22.81 12.78 -14.23
N VAL A 731 -22.17 13.84 -13.71
CA VAL A 731 -20.69 13.92 -13.64
C VAL A 731 -20.12 12.77 -12.83
N SER A 732 -20.75 12.44 -11.71
CA SER A 732 -20.38 11.30 -10.85
C SER A 732 -20.52 9.96 -11.56
N GLY A 733 -21.56 9.80 -12.38
CA GLY A 733 -21.73 8.62 -13.24
C GLY A 733 -20.60 8.49 -14.28
N ILE A 734 -20.22 9.59 -14.93
CA ILE A 734 -19.09 9.59 -15.89
C ILE A 734 -17.78 9.25 -15.19
N LEU A 735 -17.54 9.79 -13.99
CA LEU A 735 -16.36 9.46 -13.18
C LEU A 735 -16.32 7.98 -12.83
N TYR A 736 -17.45 7.43 -12.38
CA TYR A 736 -17.57 6.00 -12.11
C TYR A 736 -17.18 5.15 -13.32
N PHE A 737 -17.85 5.34 -14.46
CA PHE A 737 -17.56 4.56 -15.66
C PHE A 737 -16.15 4.80 -16.21
N GLY A 738 -15.61 6.00 -16.09
CA GLY A 738 -14.25 6.32 -16.48
C GLY A 738 -13.20 5.57 -15.66
N TYR A 739 -13.32 5.55 -14.32
CA TYR A 739 -12.42 4.78 -13.46
C TYR A 739 -12.61 3.26 -13.63
N MET A 740 -13.85 2.79 -13.84
CA MET A 740 -14.12 1.39 -14.12
C MET A 740 -13.57 0.93 -15.48
N LEU A 741 -13.55 1.82 -16.48
CA LEU A 741 -12.90 1.57 -17.76
C LEU A 741 -11.38 1.42 -17.60
N ILE A 742 -10.75 2.31 -16.82
CA ILE A 742 -9.32 2.21 -16.48
C ILE A 742 -9.02 0.88 -15.78
N ALA A 743 -9.82 0.51 -14.77
CA ALA A 743 -9.65 -0.74 -14.02
C ALA A 743 -9.83 -1.98 -14.90
N SER A 744 -10.87 -2.01 -15.75
CA SER A 744 -11.11 -3.10 -16.70
C SER A 744 -9.99 -3.21 -17.74
N TYR A 745 -9.48 -2.08 -18.25
CA TYR A 745 -8.35 -2.09 -19.20
C TYR A 745 -7.06 -2.63 -18.55
N ALA A 746 -6.75 -2.22 -17.32
CA ALA A 746 -5.62 -2.79 -16.58
C ALA A 746 -5.80 -4.30 -16.33
N PHE A 747 -7.02 -4.74 -16.00
CA PHE A 747 -7.36 -6.14 -15.83
C PHE A 747 -7.20 -6.94 -17.12
N PHE A 748 -7.64 -6.41 -18.27
CA PHE A 748 -7.45 -7.01 -19.60
C PHE A 748 -5.98 -7.28 -19.91
N VAL A 749 -5.12 -6.30 -19.64
CA VAL A 749 -3.68 -6.40 -19.91
C VAL A 749 -3.00 -7.40 -18.98
N LEU A 750 -3.42 -7.45 -17.71
CA LEU A 750 -2.95 -8.39 -16.72
C LEU A 750 -3.32 -9.84 -17.06
N THR A 751 -4.62 -10.13 -17.20
CA THR A 751 -5.11 -11.50 -17.44
C THR A 751 -4.69 -12.02 -18.81
N GLY A 752 -4.72 -11.18 -19.84
CA GLY A 752 -4.25 -11.56 -21.19
C GLY A 752 -2.76 -11.93 -21.22
N THR A 753 -1.93 -11.24 -20.45
CA THR A 753 -0.49 -11.56 -20.37
C THR A 753 -0.24 -12.88 -19.64
N ILE A 754 -1.00 -13.18 -18.57
CA ILE A 754 -0.93 -14.48 -17.87
C ILE A 754 -1.30 -15.61 -18.83
N GLY A 755 -2.42 -15.47 -19.55
CA GLY A 755 -2.85 -16.47 -20.54
C GLY A 755 -1.83 -16.69 -21.65
N PHE A 756 -1.27 -15.59 -22.19
CA PHE A 756 -0.24 -15.65 -23.22
C PHE A 756 1.02 -16.40 -22.78
N TYR A 757 1.61 -16.05 -21.63
CA TYR A 757 2.82 -16.72 -21.14
C TYR A 757 2.59 -18.18 -20.78
N SER A 758 1.38 -18.54 -20.34
CA SER A 758 1.02 -19.92 -20.04
C SER A 758 1.11 -20.79 -21.29
N CYS A 759 0.47 -20.37 -22.39
CA CYS A 759 0.57 -21.07 -23.67
C CYS A 759 1.96 -20.99 -24.31
N PHE A 760 2.68 -19.88 -24.14
CA PHE A 760 4.04 -19.73 -24.67
C PHE A 760 5.04 -20.66 -23.96
N CYS A 761 4.97 -20.81 -22.63
CA CYS A 761 5.78 -21.80 -21.91
C CYS A 761 5.36 -23.25 -22.29
N GLU A 762 4.07 -23.54 -22.41
CA GLU A 762 3.57 -24.88 -22.81
C GLU A 762 4.04 -25.27 -24.21
N ALA A 763 3.91 -24.39 -25.20
CA ALA A 763 4.36 -24.63 -26.56
C ALA A 763 5.88 -24.81 -26.68
N GLY A 764 6.66 -24.20 -25.77
CA GLY A 764 8.12 -24.32 -25.71
C GLY A 764 8.64 -25.53 -24.91
N LEU A 765 7.80 -26.18 -24.09
CA LEU A 765 8.18 -27.36 -23.28
C LEU A 765 8.20 -28.67 -24.09
N GLY A 766 7.75 -28.67 -25.35
CA GLY A 766 7.72 -29.85 -26.22
C GLY A 766 9.04 -30.19 -26.93
N SER A 767 10.16 -29.65 -26.47
CA SER A 767 11.47 -29.79 -27.10
C SER A 767 12.56 -30.00 -26.04
N ASP A 768 13.23 -31.14 -26.12
CA ASP A 768 14.08 -31.76 -25.09
C ASP A 768 15.32 -30.97 -24.63
N ASP A 769 15.57 -29.75 -25.13
CA ASP A 769 16.77 -28.97 -24.81
C ASP A 769 16.43 -27.51 -24.45
N PHE A 770 15.78 -27.30 -23.31
CA PHE A 770 15.69 -25.96 -22.73
C PHE A 770 16.28 -25.93 -21.32
N GLU A 771 17.46 -25.30 -21.19
CA GLU A 771 18.05 -24.96 -19.89
C GLU A 771 17.04 -24.14 -19.07
N ILE A 772 16.67 -24.78 -17.98
CA ILE A 772 15.59 -24.43 -17.08
C ILE A 772 16.06 -23.29 -16.18
N LEU A 773 15.78 -22.03 -16.53
CA LEU A 773 16.02 -20.90 -15.61
C LEU A 773 14.92 -19.84 -15.58
N GLU A 774 14.06 -19.72 -16.61
CA GLU A 774 13.07 -18.64 -16.66
C GLU A 774 11.59 -19.08 -16.57
N CYS A 775 11.15 -20.21 -17.15
CA CYS A 775 9.82 -20.75 -16.82
C CYS A 775 9.81 -21.36 -15.40
N GLN A 776 10.96 -21.82 -14.86
CA GLN A 776 11.10 -22.15 -13.44
C GLN A 776 11.00 -20.91 -12.54
N LEU A 777 11.35 -19.70 -12.96
CA LEU A 777 11.19 -18.55 -12.07
C LEU A 777 9.72 -18.15 -11.86
N VAL A 778 8.83 -18.47 -12.79
CA VAL A 778 7.39 -18.21 -12.66
C VAL A 778 6.67 -19.41 -12.07
N ALA A 779 7.00 -20.62 -12.53
CA ALA A 779 6.43 -21.87 -12.02
C ALA A 779 7.00 -22.26 -10.65
N SER A 780 8.30 -22.12 -10.38
CA SER A 780 8.87 -22.34 -9.04
C SER A 780 8.57 -21.20 -8.07
N TYR A 781 8.21 -19.98 -8.50
CA TYR A 781 7.62 -19.00 -7.56
C TYR A 781 6.18 -19.37 -7.20
N ALA A 782 5.39 -19.87 -8.16
CA ALA A 782 4.06 -20.41 -7.88
C ALA A 782 4.11 -21.68 -7.01
N LEU A 783 5.11 -22.56 -7.22
CA LEU A 783 5.35 -23.76 -6.42
C LEU A 783 6.03 -23.48 -5.07
N LEU A 784 6.90 -22.45 -4.95
CA LEU A 784 7.46 -21.99 -3.67
C LEU A 784 6.36 -21.47 -2.74
N VAL A 785 5.33 -20.83 -3.31
CA VAL A 785 4.19 -20.31 -2.56
C VAL A 785 3.25 -21.45 -2.11
N LEU A 786 3.22 -22.58 -2.82
CA LEU A 786 2.45 -23.77 -2.45
C LEU A 786 3.16 -24.70 -1.46
N THR A 787 4.49 -24.61 -1.29
CA THR A 787 5.28 -25.58 -0.50
C THR A 787 5.93 -25.03 0.78
N GLY A 788 5.70 -23.76 1.12
CA GLY A 788 5.89 -23.25 2.49
C GLY A 788 7.28 -23.40 3.12
N THR A 789 8.35 -23.53 2.33
CA THR A 789 9.72 -23.69 2.86
C THR A 789 10.56 -22.43 2.60
N ILE A 790 10.77 -21.64 3.66
CA ILE A 790 11.70 -20.51 3.68
C ILE A 790 13.12 -21.09 3.84
N GLY A 791 13.84 -21.23 2.73
CA GLY A 791 15.24 -21.65 2.71
C GLY A 791 16.10 -20.69 1.90
N VAL A 792 16.97 -19.95 2.60
CA VAL A 792 17.96 -19.03 2.03
C VAL A 792 18.95 -19.82 1.16
N TYR A 793 18.97 -19.59 -0.15
CA TYR A 793 20.13 -19.92 -0.98
C TYR A 793 20.60 -18.69 -1.76
N THR A 794 21.66 -18.10 -1.23
CA THR A 794 22.57 -17.19 -1.93
C THR A 794 23.35 -18.01 -2.96
N CYS A 795 23.16 -17.71 -4.25
CA CYS A 795 23.79 -18.42 -5.36
C CYS A 795 25.29 -18.04 -5.45
N PHE A 796 26.18 -18.94 -5.02
CA PHE A 796 27.58 -18.98 -5.46
C PHE A 796 27.70 -20.09 -6.50
N CYS A 797 28.09 -19.70 -7.71
CA CYS A 797 28.28 -20.58 -8.86
C CYS A 797 29.63 -21.33 -8.71
N LEU A 798 29.61 -22.67 -8.76
CA LEU A 798 30.82 -23.48 -8.95
C LEU A 798 30.48 -24.61 -9.93
N VAL A 799 30.74 -24.34 -11.21
CA VAL A 799 30.58 -25.27 -12.33
C VAL A 799 31.69 -26.31 -12.25
N ARG A 800 31.35 -27.59 -12.05
CA ARG A 800 32.24 -28.71 -12.33
C ARG A 800 31.72 -29.44 -13.56
N LYS A 801 32.37 -29.19 -14.71
CA LYS A 801 32.20 -29.94 -15.96
C LYS A 801 32.66 -31.38 -15.72
N ASN A 802 31.76 -32.35 -15.79
CA ASN A 802 32.13 -33.74 -16.02
C ASN A 802 32.42 -33.90 -17.51
N ILE A 803 33.68 -34.17 -17.81
CA ILE A 803 34.17 -34.59 -19.13
C ILE A 803 33.89 -36.10 -19.22
N LEU A 804 33.15 -36.52 -20.26
CA LEU A 804 33.06 -37.93 -20.66
C LEU A 804 34.42 -38.39 -21.20
N PRO A 805 34.83 -39.65 -20.96
CA PRO A 805 36.08 -40.19 -21.46
C PRO A 805 35.96 -40.50 -22.96
N GLY A 806 36.94 -40.05 -23.74
CA GLY A 806 37.16 -40.53 -25.11
C GLY A 806 37.94 -41.84 -25.07
N GLU A 807 37.51 -42.78 -25.91
CA GLU A 807 38.28 -43.94 -26.33
C GLU A 807 39.45 -43.52 -27.23
N ASP A 808 40.55 -44.24 -27.05
CA ASP A 808 41.86 -44.29 -27.76
C ASP A 808 42.84 -43.10 -27.70
#